data_AF-A0A5M3PXJ9-F1
#
_entry.id   AF-A0A5M3PXJ9-F1
#
_cell.length_a   1.000
_cell.length_b   1.000
_cell.length_c   1.000
_cell.angle_alpha   90.00
_cell.angle_beta   90.00
_cell.angle_gamma   90.00
#
_symmetry.space_group_name_H-M   'P 1'
#
loop_
_entity.id
_entity.type
_entity.pdbx_description
1 polymer ?
#
loop_
_entity_poly.entity_id
_entity_poly.type
_entity_poly.pdbx_seq_one_letter_code
_entity_poly.pdbx_strand_id
1 'polypeptide(L)'
;MAIGLACLINASWVFADMKSLDDTALANISGQSGLTMELDLALTADRLSYYDDDKGIHLEGFRVGSAIDSAGQAFHLVRIGIEDDASLNLDYLVEDRRVEFGDIRLAGAPGVSMGGVFFDHTLEGYLNISEGGSVGGAGYTFDSAYTMTGGRLGYRTNGNEVFLDDITMNVKALGVTLDVVGDTLALDAPRIVGNWEVGAIRYSNNPLNHGVSVDSGSGQLLPSYGRLSGSYDLSSSTGITAGGRSGEGLRIDNETVIHSATFLYMDDGKALALRDITGSYRINDLRLDVTTDWRNRPALALTLGSLDGQFNIGAIEVGGSGRSIGEVNVSFLLEDQVFNGRNYSNAVYLQGGGHPDAGPQGLRLATEWSLRLADFSYTEDGNRVIFSGLQSWGQGDVTVNVTRNEMINGTQFFDGLRIGFEDVRAGYRINGLRVGSEDAPLQGGTELLLALGFYPAYEFELDGHMTLGPGGASGEGITINSDVRIHDGKAAIIAVPYDQGNGEVPQKGLWITELDYDSHVRGMTVDVTQEGLAIVKSEAWSTMDIGNLRIGDKESGRSFGRFVVQKYETGSSMTIVPGGAGDVCAGGVGDSPSSCASSGGVWEARGEEGLTVRLKQVFAKAAGEDRKNALTWETNRETNGVGEAVNGTGTRLVLNDIHTSDGGDFDGDGVEDNSFGLRTDLSVDVYQTRVVKKTDGPDALGVVGNRGDEKIMDGASASGYRYVANPTLQEAENRPLGFAVKARSQFKELSINNIDLVHPVGGAQTAVYGVKMQNFDIKANLTATPIP
;
A
#
# COMPACT_ATOMS: atom_id res chain seq x y z
N MET A 1 -29.65 -30.73 64.03
CA MET A 1 -28.94 -31.76 64.82
C MET A 1 -28.42 -32.78 63.80
N ALA A 2 -27.18 -32.64 63.33
CA ALA A 2 -25.98 -33.27 63.91
C ALA A 2 -26.14 -34.81 63.83
N ILE A 3 -25.49 -35.57 62.94
CA ILE A 3 -24.07 -35.93 62.72
C ILE A 3 -24.14 -37.02 61.61
N GLY A 4 -23.21 -37.32 60.70
CA GLY A 4 -21.82 -36.97 60.51
C GLY A 4 -21.30 -37.67 59.24
N LEU A 5 -20.29 -37.03 58.67
CA LEU A 5 -19.46 -37.40 57.54
C LEU A 5 -18.32 -38.32 58.00
N ALA A 6 -18.02 -39.43 57.31
CA ALA A 6 -16.67 -40.03 57.26
C ALA A 6 -16.62 -41.22 56.29
N CYS A 7 -15.92 -41.06 55.16
CA CYS A 7 -15.07 -42.08 54.54
C CYS A 7 -14.38 -41.48 53.31
N LEU A 8 -13.16 -40.97 53.48
CA LEU A 8 -12.22 -40.70 52.38
C LEU A 8 -10.77 -40.94 52.85
N ILE A 9 -10.07 -41.71 52.02
CA ILE A 9 -8.65 -41.60 51.64
C ILE A 9 -7.58 -42.08 52.63
N ASN A 10 -7.03 -43.26 52.32
CA ASN A 10 -5.63 -43.58 52.60
C ASN A 10 -4.75 -42.79 51.61
N ALA A 11 -4.03 -41.79 52.10
CA ALA A 11 -2.86 -41.23 51.45
C ALA A 11 -1.70 -41.27 52.46
N SER A 12 -0.63 -41.96 52.09
CA SER A 12 0.61 -42.05 52.85
C SER A 12 1.28 -40.68 52.91
N TRP A 13 1.48 -40.16 54.12
CA TRP A 13 2.26 -38.96 54.37
C TRP A 13 3.76 -39.30 54.25
N VAL A 14 4.44 -38.69 53.28
CA VAL A 14 5.90 -38.59 53.30
C VAL A 14 6.23 -37.31 54.07
N PHE A 15 6.70 -37.47 55.32
CA PHE A 15 7.31 -36.36 56.04
C PHE A 15 8.72 -36.16 55.50
N ALA A 16 8.91 -35.13 54.68
CA ALA A 16 10.23 -34.57 54.41
C ALA A 16 10.56 -33.61 55.57
N ASP A 17 11.40 -34.07 56.49
CA ASP A 17 11.93 -33.24 57.58
C ASP A 17 13.02 -32.33 57.00
N MET A 18 12.79 -31.02 56.96
CA MET A 18 13.81 -30.05 56.55
C MET A 18 14.85 -29.93 57.65
N LYS A 19 16.04 -30.50 57.41
CA LYS A 19 17.18 -30.40 58.32
C LYS A 19 17.86 -29.05 58.11
N SER A 20 17.88 -28.20 59.14
CA SER A 20 18.72 -26.99 59.17
C SER A 20 20.20 -27.40 58.99
N LEU A 21 20.81 -26.86 57.95
CA LEU A 21 22.26 -26.97 57.71
C LEU A 21 22.99 -26.01 58.67
N ASP A 22 24.12 -26.43 59.22
CA ASP A 22 24.98 -25.56 60.03
C ASP A 22 25.81 -24.62 59.15
N ASP A 23 26.22 -23.47 59.70
CA ASP A 23 26.91 -22.38 58.99
C ASP A 23 28.19 -22.83 58.24
N THR A 24 28.84 -23.92 58.68
CA THR A 24 30.02 -24.52 58.04
C THR A 24 29.66 -25.29 56.76
N ALA A 25 28.46 -25.88 56.71
CA ALA A 25 27.93 -26.52 55.51
C ALA A 25 27.43 -25.48 54.49
N LEU A 26 26.86 -24.36 54.97
CA LEU A 26 26.45 -23.22 54.13
C LEU A 26 27.64 -22.41 53.59
N ALA A 27 28.75 -22.31 54.34
CA ALA A 27 29.96 -21.61 53.89
C ALA A 27 30.71 -22.31 52.73
N ASN A 28 30.43 -23.60 52.49
CA ASN A 28 30.96 -24.37 51.35
C ASN A 28 29.99 -24.45 50.15
N ILE A 29 28.79 -23.86 50.25
CA ILE A 29 27.91 -23.69 49.10
C ILE A 29 28.33 -22.41 48.39
N SER A 30 29.36 -22.49 47.54
CA SER A 30 29.61 -21.46 46.53
C SER A 30 28.64 -21.72 45.37
N GLY A 31 27.45 -21.12 45.44
CA GLY A 31 26.46 -21.19 44.36
C GLY A 31 26.88 -20.36 43.15
N GLN A 32 27.97 -20.75 42.46
CA GLN A 32 28.28 -20.28 41.10
C GLN A 32 27.71 -21.25 40.03
N SER A 33 27.07 -22.34 40.44
CA SER A 33 26.44 -23.28 39.51
C SER A 33 25.09 -22.74 39.07
N GLY A 34 24.99 -22.26 37.82
CA GLY A 34 23.73 -21.81 37.22
C GLY A 34 22.62 -22.87 37.29
N LEU A 35 21.37 -22.42 37.33
CA LEU A 35 20.17 -23.26 37.34
C LEU A 35 19.80 -23.60 35.89
N THR A 36 19.66 -24.88 35.55
CA THR A 36 19.10 -25.28 34.25
C THR A 36 17.67 -25.79 34.45
N MET A 37 16.74 -25.22 33.69
CA MET A 37 15.34 -25.64 33.64
C MET A 37 15.05 -26.27 32.29
N GLU A 38 14.53 -27.48 32.29
CA GLU A 38 14.07 -28.21 31.11
C GLU A 38 12.57 -28.45 31.26
N LEU A 39 11.79 -28.06 30.26
CA LEU A 39 10.34 -28.00 30.30
C LEU A 39 9.75 -28.56 29.00
N ASP A 40 8.85 -29.53 29.12
CA ASP A 40 7.94 -29.93 28.04
C ASP A 40 6.62 -29.20 28.22
N LEU A 41 6.37 -28.18 27.39
CA LEU A 41 5.24 -27.28 27.51
C LEU A 41 4.04 -27.78 26.71
N ALA A 42 2.95 -28.08 27.41
CA ALA A 42 1.61 -28.15 26.85
C ALA A 42 0.65 -27.37 27.75
N LEU A 43 0.05 -26.33 27.20
CA LEU A 43 -0.94 -25.50 27.87
C LEU A 43 -2.14 -25.36 26.95
N THR A 44 -3.34 -25.59 27.47
CA THR A 44 -4.58 -25.28 26.79
C THR A 44 -5.51 -24.51 27.72
N ALA A 45 -6.23 -23.54 27.18
CA ALA A 45 -7.31 -22.88 27.86
C ALA A 45 -8.45 -22.65 26.87
N ASP A 46 -9.68 -23.01 27.27
CA ASP A 46 -10.85 -22.81 26.41
C ASP A 46 -11.05 -21.33 26.06
N ARG A 47 -10.73 -20.44 27.01
CA ARG A 47 -10.86 -18.98 26.83
C ARG A 47 -9.96 -18.19 27.78
N LEU A 48 -9.30 -17.18 27.25
CA LEU A 48 -8.71 -16.06 27.99
C LEU A 48 -9.57 -14.81 27.74
N SER A 49 -9.96 -14.12 28.81
CA SER A 49 -10.79 -12.92 28.72
C SER A 49 -10.07 -11.72 29.31
N TYR A 50 -10.11 -10.61 28.61
CA TYR A 50 -9.73 -9.30 29.11
C TYR A 50 -10.98 -8.41 29.13
N TYR A 51 -11.12 -7.61 30.19
CA TYR A 51 -12.21 -6.65 30.35
C TYR A 51 -11.64 -5.27 30.63
N ASP A 52 -12.28 -4.28 30.02
CA ASP A 52 -12.00 -2.86 30.13
C ASP A 52 -13.35 -2.15 30.02
N ASP A 53 -13.66 -1.23 30.94
CA ASP A 53 -14.94 -0.51 31.00
C ASP A 53 -16.21 -1.40 30.83
N ASP A 54 -16.25 -2.54 31.52
CA ASP A 54 -17.30 -3.58 31.44
C ASP A 54 -17.50 -4.22 30.05
N LYS A 55 -16.64 -3.89 29.08
CA LYS A 55 -16.57 -4.50 27.75
C LYS A 55 -15.42 -5.49 27.72
N GLY A 56 -15.53 -6.53 26.90
CA GLY A 56 -14.55 -7.62 26.93
C GLY A 56 -14.15 -8.13 25.56
N ILE A 57 -12.93 -8.65 25.51
CA ILE A 57 -12.39 -9.44 24.40
C ILE A 57 -12.05 -10.83 24.91
N HIS A 58 -12.33 -11.84 24.08
CA HIS A 58 -12.16 -13.26 24.36
C HIS A 58 -11.23 -13.86 23.32
N LEU A 59 -10.15 -14.48 23.78
CA LEU A 59 -9.29 -15.34 22.98
C LEU A 59 -9.70 -16.77 23.30
N GLU A 60 -10.29 -17.48 22.34
CA GLU A 60 -10.84 -18.82 22.53
C GLU A 60 -9.96 -19.88 21.89
N GLY A 61 -9.97 -21.09 22.46
CA GLY A 61 -9.13 -22.19 21.99
C GLY A 61 -7.64 -21.85 22.08
N PHE A 62 -7.21 -21.27 23.20
CA PHE A 62 -5.80 -20.96 23.42
C PHE A 62 -5.01 -22.24 23.61
N ARG A 63 -3.92 -22.39 22.86
CA ARG A 63 -3.01 -23.53 22.98
C ARG A 63 -1.55 -23.09 22.84
N VAL A 64 -0.70 -23.66 23.68
CA VAL A 64 0.75 -23.68 23.53
C VAL A 64 1.21 -25.13 23.56
N GLY A 65 1.94 -25.58 22.54
CA GLY A 65 2.40 -26.97 22.42
C GLY A 65 3.21 -27.20 21.15
N SER A 66 3.34 -28.46 20.73
CA SER A 66 4.09 -28.80 19.51
C SER A 66 3.43 -28.21 18.24
N ALA A 67 4.23 -27.66 17.32
CA ALA A 67 3.75 -27.19 16.02
C ALA A 67 3.57 -28.35 15.02
N ILE A 68 4.36 -29.41 15.15
CA ILE A 68 4.33 -30.60 14.28
C ILE A 68 3.25 -31.60 14.72
N ASP A 69 3.11 -31.83 16.03
CA ASP A 69 2.12 -32.73 16.63
C ASP A 69 1.08 -31.95 17.44
N SER A 70 -0.18 -31.97 17.00
CA SER A 70 -1.26 -31.25 17.67
C SER A 70 -1.52 -31.72 19.12
N ALA A 71 -1.12 -32.95 19.47
CA ALA A 71 -1.19 -33.49 20.82
C ALA A 71 0.16 -33.44 21.58
N GLY A 72 1.23 -33.01 20.90
CA GLY A 72 2.58 -32.97 21.44
C GLY A 72 2.88 -31.76 22.32
N GLN A 73 4.03 -31.83 23.00
CA GLN A 73 4.57 -30.77 23.86
C GLN A 73 5.70 -30.04 23.12
N ALA A 74 5.87 -28.75 23.38
CA ALA A 74 7.02 -27.98 22.90
C ALA A 74 8.17 -28.07 23.90
N PHE A 75 9.39 -28.22 23.42
CA PHE A 75 10.57 -28.30 24.28
C PHE A 75 11.10 -26.90 24.62
N HIS A 76 11.49 -26.69 25.88
CA HIS A 76 12.09 -25.44 26.35
C HIS A 76 13.20 -25.72 27.36
N LEU A 77 14.40 -25.27 27.05
CA LEU A 77 15.57 -25.29 27.92
C LEU A 77 15.95 -23.85 28.26
N VAL A 78 16.05 -23.52 29.54
CA VAL A 78 16.53 -22.22 30.03
C VAL A 78 17.67 -22.43 31.01
N ARG A 79 18.83 -21.86 30.73
CA ARG A 79 19.97 -21.82 31.65
C ARG A 79 20.03 -20.44 32.28
N ILE A 80 19.95 -20.42 33.60
CA ILE A 80 19.91 -19.22 34.42
C ILE A 80 21.26 -19.09 35.12
N GLY A 81 21.98 -18.02 34.80
CA GLY A 81 23.25 -17.65 35.42
C GLY A 81 23.17 -16.29 36.10
N ILE A 82 24.03 -16.07 37.10
CA ILE A 82 24.32 -14.74 37.62
C ILE A 82 25.80 -14.47 37.33
N GLU A 83 26.07 -13.40 36.60
CA GLU A 83 27.42 -13.02 36.15
C GLU A 83 28.19 -12.29 37.27
N ASP A 84 29.50 -12.09 37.06
CA ASP A 84 30.39 -11.42 38.03
C ASP A 84 30.00 -9.97 38.33
N ASP A 85 29.29 -9.32 37.41
CA ASP A 85 28.72 -7.97 37.56
C ASP A 85 27.32 -7.95 38.19
N ALA A 86 26.84 -9.11 38.67
CA ALA A 86 25.51 -9.35 39.22
C ALA A 86 24.36 -9.25 38.21
N SER A 87 24.64 -9.22 36.90
CA SER A 87 23.59 -9.38 35.88
C SER A 87 23.02 -10.81 35.85
N LEU A 88 21.74 -10.92 35.55
CA LEU A 88 21.04 -12.18 35.34
C LEU A 88 21.12 -12.57 33.86
N ASN A 89 21.80 -13.67 33.54
CA ASN A 89 21.83 -14.22 32.20
C ASN A 89 20.84 -15.37 32.03
N LEU A 90 20.05 -15.33 30.97
CA LEU A 90 19.09 -16.36 30.58
C LEU A 90 19.42 -16.85 29.17
N ASP A 91 20.13 -17.97 29.04
CA ASP A 91 20.29 -18.63 27.75
C ASP A 91 19.09 -19.55 27.53
N TYR A 92 18.43 -19.46 26.38
CA TYR A 92 17.24 -20.26 26.09
C TYR A 92 17.31 -20.95 24.73
N LEU A 93 16.72 -22.14 24.70
CA LEU A 93 16.42 -22.92 23.50
C LEU A 93 14.96 -23.36 23.58
N VAL A 94 14.15 -22.94 22.62
CA VAL A 94 12.77 -23.36 22.41
C VAL A 94 12.71 -24.12 21.10
N GLU A 95 12.13 -25.31 21.09
CA GLU A 95 11.97 -26.11 19.88
C GLU A 95 10.50 -26.47 19.65
N ASP A 96 10.09 -26.43 18.37
CA ASP A 96 8.78 -26.90 17.91
C ASP A 96 7.59 -26.25 18.66
N ARG A 97 7.64 -24.95 18.96
CA ARG A 97 6.56 -24.29 19.71
C ARG A 97 5.53 -23.64 18.79
N ARG A 98 4.27 -24.06 18.88
CA ARG A 98 3.09 -23.32 18.42
C ARG A 98 2.43 -22.59 19.57
N VAL A 99 2.11 -21.31 19.37
CA VAL A 99 1.16 -20.53 20.18
C VAL A 99 -0.02 -20.22 19.28
N GLU A 100 -1.24 -20.57 19.67
CA GLU A 100 -2.43 -20.35 18.84
C GLU A 100 -3.66 -19.90 19.64
N PHE A 101 -4.51 -19.14 18.95
CA PHE A 101 -5.88 -18.82 19.33
C PHE A 101 -6.79 -19.27 18.19
N GLY A 102 -7.73 -20.17 18.47
CA GLY A 102 -8.66 -20.65 17.46
C GLY A 102 -9.67 -19.58 17.02
N ASP A 103 -10.00 -18.65 17.92
CA ASP A 103 -10.99 -17.60 17.68
C ASP A 103 -10.73 -16.36 18.57
N ILE A 104 -11.07 -15.18 18.07
CA ILE A 104 -11.04 -13.91 18.80
C ILE A 104 -12.42 -13.25 18.70
N ARG A 105 -13.07 -13.01 19.84
CA ARG A 105 -14.44 -12.47 19.93
C ARG A 105 -14.55 -11.30 20.87
N LEU A 106 -15.51 -10.42 20.60
CA LEU A 106 -15.90 -9.35 21.52
C LEU A 106 -17.14 -9.79 22.31
N ALA A 107 -17.15 -9.53 23.62
CA ALA A 107 -18.22 -9.97 24.52
C ALA A 107 -19.61 -9.49 24.08
N GLY A 108 -19.71 -8.30 23.48
CA GLY A 108 -20.94 -7.73 22.96
C GLY A 108 -21.37 -8.25 21.57
N ALA A 109 -20.57 -9.11 20.92
CA ALA A 109 -20.82 -9.62 19.57
C ALA A 109 -20.49 -11.13 19.45
N PRO A 110 -21.07 -12.01 20.29
CA PRO A 110 -20.66 -13.42 20.39
C PRO A 110 -20.97 -14.26 19.15
N GLY A 111 -21.81 -13.78 18.21
CA GLY A 111 -22.18 -14.50 17.00
C GLY A 111 -21.17 -14.39 15.85
N VAL A 112 -20.18 -13.50 15.97
CA VAL A 112 -19.14 -13.26 14.96
C VAL A 112 -17.75 -13.35 15.60
N SER A 113 -16.72 -13.45 14.76
CA SER A 113 -15.34 -13.77 15.17
C SER A 113 -14.35 -13.08 14.25
N MET A 114 -13.21 -12.63 14.78
CA MET A 114 -12.11 -12.09 13.95
C MET A 114 -11.31 -13.17 13.20
N GLY A 115 -11.56 -14.46 13.48
CA GLY A 115 -10.75 -15.59 13.00
C GLY A 115 -9.70 -16.04 14.02
N GLY A 116 -8.90 -17.03 13.62
CA GLY A 116 -7.82 -17.61 14.44
C GLY A 116 -6.45 -17.17 13.96
N VAL A 117 -5.47 -17.19 14.86
CA VAL A 117 -4.06 -16.88 14.61
C VAL A 117 -3.18 -17.94 15.25
N PHE A 118 -2.14 -18.37 14.56
CA PHE A 118 -1.11 -19.26 15.12
C PHE A 118 0.29 -18.75 14.79
N PHE A 119 1.22 -19.02 15.69
CA PHE A 119 2.63 -18.68 15.56
C PHE A 119 3.53 -19.86 15.96
N ASP A 120 4.23 -20.41 14.97
CA ASP A 120 5.19 -21.50 15.12
C ASP A 120 6.60 -20.92 15.17
N HIS A 121 7.47 -21.45 16.01
CA HIS A 121 8.88 -21.07 16.02
C HIS A 121 9.75 -22.05 16.82
N THR A 122 11.00 -22.14 16.38
CA THR A 122 12.15 -22.58 17.19
C THR A 122 13.03 -21.35 17.44
N LEU A 123 13.49 -21.16 18.68
CA LEU A 123 14.17 -19.96 19.13
C LEU A 123 15.39 -20.32 19.97
N GLU A 124 16.57 -19.83 19.61
CA GLU A 124 17.80 -19.96 20.40
C GLU A 124 18.40 -18.58 20.63
N GLY A 125 18.78 -18.27 21.86
CA GLY A 125 19.36 -16.97 22.17
C GLY A 125 19.63 -16.76 23.65
N TYR A 126 19.85 -15.50 24.01
CA TYR A 126 20.02 -15.09 25.40
C TYR A 126 19.28 -13.79 25.71
N LEU A 127 19.01 -13.60 26.99
CA LEU A 127 18.56 -12.36 27.60
C LEU A 127 19.42 -12.10 28.85
N ASN A 128 20.21 -11.04 28.84
CA ASN A 128 20.93 -10.55 30.01
C ASN A 128 20.18 -9.35 30.60
N ILE A 129 20.00 -9.34 31.92
CA ILE A 129 19.29 -8.31 32.67
C ILE A 129 20.22 -7.76 33.75
N SER A 130 20.46 -6.46 33.73
CA SER A 130 21.28 -5.77 34.73
C SER A 130 20.49 -4.64 35.40
N GLU A 131 20.88 -4.30 36.63
CA GLU A 131 20.34 -3.14 37.35
C GLU A 131 20.85 -1.84 36.72
N GLY A 132 19.97 -0.84 36.66
CA GLY A 132 20.24 0.50 36.17
C GLY A 132 19.57 0.75 34.82
N GLY A 133 18.85 1.86 34.71
CA GLY A 133 18.23 2.32 33.46
C GLY A 133 18.74 3.69 33.00
N SER A 134 18.10 4.27 31.98
CA SER A 134 18.62 5.43 31.21
C SER A 134 18.62 6.73 32.00
N VAL A 135 17.75 6.86 33.01
CA VAL A 135 17.52 8.09 33.79
C VAL A 135 18.13 8.07 35.21
N GLY A 136 18.79 6.97 35.60
CA GLY A 136 19.39 6.78 36.92
C GLY A 136 18.38 6.37 38.02
N GLY A 137 18.61 5.22 38.67
CA GLY A 137 17.71 4.63 39.67
C GLY A 137 17.44 3.14 39.43
N ALA A 138 16.40 2.59 40.09
CA ALA A 138 16.01 1.18 40.14
C ALA A 138 15.36 0.63 38.83
N GLY A 139 15.75 1.16 37.67
CA GLY A 139 15.38 0.63 36.36
C GLY A 139 16.20 -0.61 35.98
N TYR A 140 15.93 -1.17 34.81
CA TYR A 140 16.62 -2.34 34.28
C TYR A 140 17.20 -2.06 32.90
N THR A 141 18.37 -2.62 32.61
CA THR A 141 18.93 -2.71 31.26
C THR A 141 18.87 -4.16 30.78
N PHE A 142 18.48 -4.35 29.52
CA PHE A 142 18.35 -5.63 28.85
C PHE A 142 19.24 -5.68 27.61
N ASP A 143 19.99 -6.76 27.49
CA ASP A 143 20.63 -7.18 26.26
C ASP A 143 19.96 -8.46 25.78
N SER A 144 19.46 -8.46 24.55
CA SER A 144 18.87 -9.65 23.93
C SER A 144 19.45 -9.89 22.55
N ALA A 145 19.80 -11.14 22.29
CA ALA A 145 20.08 -11.60 20.94
C ALA A 145 19.55 -13.01 20.74
N TYR A 146 18.92 -13.25 19.60
CA TYR A 146 18.37 -14.55 19.28
C TYR A 146 18.28 -14.81 17.78
N THR A 147 18.21 -16.09 17.46
CA THR A 147 17.90 -16.63 16.16
C THR A 147 16.59 -17.41 16.24
N MET A 148 15.67 -17.12 15.34
CA MET A 148 14.45 -17.88 15.12
C MET A 148 14.55 -18.63 13.80
N THR A 149 14.13 -19.89 13.77
CA THR A 149 14.10 -20.72 12.54
C THR A 149 12.80 -21.50 12.42
N GLY A 150 12.46 -21.89 11.18
CA GLY A 150 11.29 -22.70 10.86
C GLY A 150 9.97 -22.08 11.31
N GLY A 151 9.92 -20.75 11.45
CA GLY A 151 8.76 -20.07 11.99
C GLY A 151 7.59 -20.06 11.02
N ARG A 152 6.38 -19.96 11.55
CA ARG A 152 5.16 -19.71 10.74
C ARG A 152 4.26 -18.74 11.46
N LEU A 153 3.65 -17.81 10.72
CA LEU A 153 2.62 -16.93 11.26
C LEU A 153 1.41 -16.97 10.34
N GLY A 154 0.28 -17.48 10.85
CA GLY A 154 -0.90 -17.69 10.02
C GLY A 154 -2.16 -17.03 10.56
N TYR A 155 -3.01 -16.61 9.62
CA TYR A 155 -4.36 -16.11 9.85
C TYR A 155 -5.37 -17.05 9.19
N ARG A 156 -6.40 -17.44 9.94
CA ARG A 156 -7.37 -18.46 9.53
C ARG A 156 -8.80 -17.96 9.71
N THR A 157 -9.63 -18.15 8.68
CA THR A 157 -11.08 -17.87 8.73
C THR A 157 -11.85 -18.94 7.99
N ASN A 158 -12.93 -19.44 8.60
CA ASN A 158 -13.89 -20.35 7.97
C ASN A 158 -13.23 -21.60 7.34
N GLY A 159 -12.12 -22.07 7.93
CA GLY A 159 -11.37 -23.24 7.46
C GLY A 159 -10.31 -22.96 6.38
N ASN A 160 -10.19 -21.73 5.88
CA ASN A 160 -9.11 -21.34 4.97
C ASN A 160 -8.03 -20.56 5.73
N GLU A 161 -6.79 -20.60 5.26
CA GLU A 161 -5.67 -19.90 5.91
C GLU A 161 -4.69 -19.29 4.90
N VAL A 162 -4.11 -18.16 5.30
CA VAL A 162 -2.92 -17.56 4.69
C VAL A 162 -1.85 -17.47 5.77
N PHE A 163 -0.60 -17.81 5.44
CA PHE A 163 0.47 -17.81 6.43
C PHE A 163 1.84 -17.55 5.82
N LEU A 164 2.69 -16.90 6.61
CA LEU A 164 4.12 -16.82 6.36
C LEU A 164 4.74 -18.17 6.73
N ASP A 165 5.48 -18.79 5.82
CA ASP A 165 6.13 -20.08 5.98
C ASP A 165 7.65 -19.95 5.97
N ASP A 166 8.29 -20.81 6.77
CA ASP A 166 9.75 -20.87 6.92
C ASP A 166 10.37 -19.51 7.28
N ILE A 167 9.83 -18.89 8.33
CA ILE A 167 10.35 -17.62 8.85
C ILE A 167 11.68 -17.90 9.56
N THR A 168 12.74 -17.24 9.10
CA THR A 168 14.03 -17.17 9.78
C THR A 168 14.32 -15.74 10.18
N MET A 169 14.83 -15.51 11.38
CA MET A 169 15.12 -14.16 11.87
C MET A 169 16.32 -14.16 12.81
N ASN A 170 17.20 -13.17 12.69
CA ASN A 170 18.24 -12.89 13.68
C ASN A 170 18.03 -11.47 14.20
N VAL A 171 17.96 -11.31 15.52
CA VAL A 171 17.74 -10.02 16.17
C VAL A 171 18.79 -9.81 17.25
N LYS A 172 19.25 -8.57 17.38
CA LYS A 172 20.12 -8.11 18.45
C LYS A 172 19.65 -6.72 18.93
N ALA A 173 19.21 -6.64 20.17
CA ALA A 173 18.83 -5.42 20.85
C ALA A 173 19.71 -5.28 22.09
N LEU A 174 20.62 -4.29 22.10
CA LEU A 174 21.54 -4.08 23.21
C LEU A 174 21.28 -2.75 23.90
N GLY A 175 21.47 -2.73 25.21
CA GLY A 175 21.33 -1.55 26.06
C GLY A 175 19.89 -1.05 26.13
N VAL A 176 18.90 -1.92 25.92
CA VAL A 176 17.48 -1.54 26.05
C VAL A 176 17.23 -1.24 27.52
N THR A 177 16.63 -0.10 27.85
CA THR A 177 16.29 0.22 29.25
C THR A 177 14.79 0.21 29.46
N LEU A 178 14.37 -0.19 30.67
CA LEU A 178 13.00 -0.08 31.16
C LEU A 178 13.02 0.71 32.46
N ASP A 179 12.40 1.88 32.43
CA ASP A 179 12.41 2.85 33.51
C ASP A 179 10.99 3.30 33.84
N VAL A 180 10.79 3.76 35.08
CA VAL A 180 9.55 4.46 35.47
C VAL A 180 9.88 5.94 35.63
N VAL A 181 9.36 6.78 34.73
CA VAL A 181 9.60 8.23 34.68
C VAL A 181 8.30 8.96 34.98
N GLY A 182 8.13 9.41 36.22
CA GLY A 182 6.84 9.92 36.68
C GLY A 182 5.79 8.80 36.69
N ASP A 183 4.72 8.97 35.92
CA ASP A 183 3.65 7.97 35.76
C ASP A 183 3.81 7.12 34.47
N THR A 184 4.94 7.28 33.76
CA THR A 184 5.21 6.62 32.48
C THR A 184 6.18 5.45 32.65
N LEU A 185 5.83 4.30 32.09
CA LEU A 185 6.78 3.21 31.82
C LEU A 185 7.51 3.53 30.52
N ALA A 186 8.80 3.86 30.62
CA ALA A 186 9.65 4.22 29.49
C ALA A 186 10.49 3.01 29.06
N LEU A 187 10.39 2.64 27.78
CA LEU A 187 11.20 1.63 27.13
C LEU A 187 12.09 2.31 26.07
N ASP A 188 13.38 2.40 26.33
CA ASP A 188 14.35 2.99 25.40
C ASP A 188 15.21 1.91 24.78
N ALA A 189 15.17 1.77 23.47
CA ALA A 189 15.99 0.85 22.70
C ALA A 189 17.00 1.65 21.85
N PRO A 190 18.23 1.86 22.34
CA PRO A 190 19.19 2.75 21.67
C PRO A 190 19.66 2.19 20.32
N ARG A 191 19.64 0.86 20.17
CA ARG A 191 19.93 0.20 18.88
C ARG A 191 19.37 -1.21 18.83
N ILE A 192 18.60 -1.49 17.79
CA ILE A 192 18.07 -2.80 17.43
C ILE A 192 18.50 -3.09 16.00
N VAL A 193 19.22 -4.19 15.81
CA VAL A 193 19.70 -4.63 14.50
C VAL A 193 19.18 -6.04 14.23
N GLY A 194 18.71 -6.29 13.01
CA GLY A 194 18.24 -7.62 12.67
C GLY A 194 18.12 -7.87 11.18
N ASN A 195 17.95 -9.14 10.84
CA ASN A 195 17.58 -9.60 9.51
C ASN A 195 16.51 -10.67 9.60
N TRP A 196 15.73 -10.82 8.54
CA TRP A 196 14.64 -11.78 8.49
C TRP A 196 14.39 -12.24 7.05
N GLU A 197 13.86 -13.45 6.93
CA GLU A 197 13.43 -14.08 5.68
C GLU A 197 12.13 -14.84 5.93
N VAL A 198 11.22 -14.78 4.96
CA VAL A 198 10.03 -15.63 4.84
C VAL A 198 10.22 -16.46 3.58
N GLY A 199 10.42 -17.77 3.74
CA GLY A 199 10.69 -18.67 2.62
C GLY A 199 9.52 -18.80 1.63
N ALA A 200 8.28 -18.58 2.06
CA ALA A 200 7.11 -18.43 1.20
C ALA A 200 5.92 -17.82 1.96
N ILE A 201 5.09 -17.02 1.30
CA ILE A 201 3.74 -16.70 1.79
C ILE A 201 2.79 -17.71 1.16
N ARG A 202 2.05 -18.47 1.95
CA ARG A 202 1.23 -19.60 1.47
C ARG A 202 -0.25 -19.39 1.73
N TYR A 203 -1.05 -20.08 0.93
CA TYR A 203 -2.50 -20.12 1.07
C TYR A 203 -3.02 -21.56 1.01
N SER A 204 -4.03 -21.84 1.81
CA SER A 204 -4.77 -23.10 1.80
C SER A 204 -6.27 -22.85 1.89
N ASN A 205 -7.03 -23.47 0.98
CA ASN A 205 -8.49 -23.59 1.03
C ASN A 205 -9.00 -24.94 1.54
N ASN A 206 -8.08 -25.82 1.99
CA ASN A 206 -8.41 -27.12 2.51
C ASN A 206 -8.54 -27.04 4.05
N PRO A 207 -9.74 -27.24 4.62
CA PRO A 207 -9.96 -27.15 6.06
C PRO A 207 -9.15 -28.15 6.90
N LEU A 208 -8.63 -29.22 6.29
CA LEU A 208 -7.78 -30.22 6.93
C LEU A 208 -6.33 -29.75 7.11
N ASN A 209 -5.88 -28.76 6.33
CA ASN A 209 -4.56 -28.15 6.53
C ASN A 209 -4.61 -27.21 7.73
N HIS A 210 -3.52 -27.14 8.50
CA HIS A 210 -3.39 -26.18 9.59
C HIS A 210 -1.94 -25.80 9.88
N GLY A 211 -1.45 -24.77 9.20
CA GLY A 211 -0.06 -24.31 9.28
C GLY A 211 0.91 -25.36 8.75
N VAL A 212 0.58 -25.96 7.60
CA VAL A 212 1.38 -26.99 6.92
C VAL A 212 1.70 -26.55 5.49
N SER A 213 2.93 -26.76 5.02
CA SER A 213 3.36 -26.30 3.69
C SER A 213 2.87 -27.17 2.53
N VAL A 214 2.45 -28.41 2.83
CA VAL A 214 2.02 -29.42 1.84
C VAL A 214 0.55 -29.73 2.08
N ASP A 215 -0.23 -29.73 1.01
CA ASP A 215 -1.65 -30.01 1.08
C ASP A 215 -1.91 -31.46 1.49
N SER A 216 -2.72 -31.64 2.54
CA SER A 216 -3.05 -32.96 3.10
C SER A 216 -3.82 -33.88 2.14
N GLY A 217 -4.56 -33.32 1.16
CA GLY A 217 -5.35 -34.09 0.21
C GLY A 217 -4.55 -34.56 -1.01
N SER A 218 -3.74 -33.68 -1.58
CA SER A 218 -3.00 -33.91 -2.84
C SER A 218 -1.53 -34.26 -2.64
N GLY A 219 -0.94 -33.96 -1.48
CA GLY A 219 0.49 -34.09 -1.23
C GLY A 219 1.36 -33.10 -2.01
N GLN A 220 0.75 -32.11 -2.68
CA GLN A 220 1.47 -31.06 -3.41
C GLN A 220 1.83 -29.90 -2.47
N LEU A 221 2.91 -29.19 -2.81
CA LEU A 221 3.25 -27.95 -2.11
C LEU A 221 2.13 -26.93 -2.29
N LEU A 222 1.75 -26.22 -1.23
CA LEU A 222 0.74 -25.17 -1.30
C LEU A 222 1.22 -24.01 -2.20
N PRO A 223 0.30 -23.36 -2.93
CA PRO A 223 0.62 -22.22 -3.78
C PRO A 223 1.15 -21.05 -2.93
N SER A 224 1.98 -20.21 -3.56
CA SER A 224 2.66 -19.11 -2.87
C SER A 224 2.47 -17.76 -3.55
N TYR A 225 2.45 -16.71 -2.73
CA TYR A 225 2.52 -15.32 -3.18
C TYR A 225 3.96 -14.85 -3.44
N GLY A 226 4.96 -15.71 -3.33
CA GLY A 226 6.38 -15.34 -3.34
C GLY A 226 6.98 -15.28 -1.93
N ARG A 227 8.15 -14.63 -1.83
CA ARG A 227 9.00 -14.62 -0.64
C ARG A 227 9.34 -13.20 -0.23
N LEU A 228 9.70 -13.03 1.05
CA LEU A 228 10.06 -11.74 1.61
C LEU A 228 11.39 -11.85 2.37
N SER A 229 12.22 -10.82 2.31
CA SER A 229 13.38 -10.73 3.20
C SER A 229 13.74 -9.28 3.48
N GLY A 230 14.50 -9.06 4.56
CA GLY A 230 14.93 -7.72 4.92
C GLY A 230 15.98 -7.68 6.01
N SER A 231 16.48 -6.46 6.23
CA SER A 231 17.38 -6.14 7.32
C SER A 231 17.08 -4.75 7.84
N TYR A 232 17.41 -4.47 9.09
CA TYR A 232 17.16 -3.18 9.74
C TYR A 232 18.19 -2.86 10.83
N ASP A 233 18.42 -1.57 11.02
CA ASP A 233 19.11 -0.94 12.14
C ASP A 233 18.28 0.28 12.57
N LEU A 234 17.73 0.25 13.78
CA LEU A 234 16.80 1.24 14.29
C LEU A 234 17.04 1.56 15.76
N SER A 235 16.61 2.74 16.18
CA SER A 235 16.51 3.14 17.59
C SER A 235 15.08 3.56 17.90
N SER A 236 14.60 3.30 19.11
CA SER A 236 13.23 3.63 19.50
C SER A 236 13.14 4.07 20.97
N SER A 237 12.23 4.98 21.28
CA SER A 237 11.83 5.36 22.64
C SER A 237 10.31 5.26 22.74
N THR A 238 9.81 4.52 23.72
CA THR A 238 8.37 4.27 23.91
C THR A 238 7.97 4.60 25.33
N GLY A 239 7.02 5.52 25.48
CA GLY A 239 6.34 5.79 26.75
C GLY A 239 4.98 5.10 26.79
N ILE A 240 4.72 4.37 27.87
CA ILE A 240 3.46 3.69 28.11
C ILE A 240 2.83 4.26 29.38
N THR A 241 1.58 4.72 29.28
CA THR A 241 0.78 5.25 30.38
C THR A 241 -0.62 4.64 30.35
N ALA A 242 -1.37 4.75 31.45
CA ALA A 242 -2.78 4.37 31.47
C ALA A 242 -3.65 5.46 30.84
N GLY A 243 -4.71 5.05 30.11
CA GLY A 243 -5.76 5.94 29.61
C GLY A 243 -6.27 5.57 28.21
N GLY A 244 -7.58 5.31 28.11
CA GLY A 244 -8.28 5.10 26.83
C GLY A 244 -8.78 6.40 26.21
N ARG A 245 -9.49 6.30 25.07
CA ARG A 245 -10.12 7.48 24.45
C ARG A 245 -11.21 8.05 25.37
N SER A 246 -11.85 7.15 26.12
CA SER A 246 -12.71 7.42 27.26
C SER A 246 -12.45 6.32 28.29
N GLY A 247 -12.29 6.66 29.57
CA GLY A 247 -12.19 5.65 30.63
C GLY A 247 -10.80 5.01 30.75
N GLU A 248 -10.80 3.72 31.08
CA GLU A 248 -9.61 2.89 31.23
C GLU A 248 -9.01 2.54 29.84
N GLY A 249 -7.80 1.96 29.82
CA GLY A 249 -7.09 1.62 28.58
C GLY A 249 -5.60 1.91 28.64
N LEU A 250 -4.93 1.79 27.50
CA LEU A 250 -3.48 1.98 27.36
C LEU A 250 -3.19 3.15 26.42
N ARG A 251 -2.31 4.06 26.83
CA ARG A 251 -1.76 5.12 25.99
C ARG A 251 -0.28 4.87 25.70
N ILE A 252 0.10 5.04 24.44
CA ILE A 252 1.43 4.84 23.91
C ILE A 252 1.87 6.12 23.17
N ASP A 253 3.02 6.63 23.57
CA ASP A 253 3.78 7.64 22.83
C ASP A 253 5.08 6.98 22.36
N ASN A 254 5.46 7.14 21.09
CA ASN A 254 6.63 6.49 20.52
C ASN A 254 7.39 7.42 19.58
N GLU A 255 8.71 7.34 19.60
CA GLU A 255 9.58 7.90 18.57
C GLU A 255 10.53 6.80 18.08
N THR A 256 10.64 6.66 16.77
CA THR A 256 11.52 5.66 16.14
C THR A 256 12.33 6.31 15.03
N VAL A 257 13.62 5.99 14.98
CA VAL A 257 14.55 6.36 13.91
C VAL A 257 15.03 5.10 13.21
N ILE A 258 14.90 5.07 11.89
CA ILE A 258 15.42 4.03 11.01
C ILE A 258 16.75 4.54 10.47
N HIS A 259 17.86 3.98 10.97
CA HIS A 259 19.21 4.33 10.52
C HIS A 259 19.55 3.70 9.17
N SER A 260 19.07 2.47 8.96
CA SER A 260 19.13 1.78 7.67
C SER A 260 18.13 0.62 7.68
N ALA A 261 17.47 0.36 6.57
CA ALA A 261 16.74 -0.88 6.34
C ALA A 261 16.73 -1.27 4.86
N THR A 262 16.44 -2.53 4.60
CA THR A 262 16.25 -3.07 3.25
C THR A 262 15.05 -4.00 3.25
N PHE A 263 14.28 -3.99 2.17
CA PHE A 263 13.16 -4.90 1.97
C PHE A 263 13.21 -5.49 0.56
N LEU A 264 13.01 -6.80 0.44
CA LEU A 264 12.98 -7.50 -0.83
C LEU A 264 11.72 -8.36 -0.89
N TYR A 265 10.95 -8.17 -1.97
CA TYR A 265 9.95 -9.13 -2.42
C TYR A 265 10.57 -9.95 -3.56
N MET A 266 10.45 -11.27 -3.47
CA MET A 266 10.95 -12.18 -4.50
C MET A 266 9.83 -13.03 -5.08
N ASP A 267 9.86 -13.15 -6.40
CA ASP A 267 8.91 -13.90 -7.20
C ASP A 267 9.68 -14.56 -8.35
N ASP A 268 9.52 -15.87 -8.52
CA ASP A 268 10.23 -16.67 -9.54
C ASP A 268 11.76 -16.43 -9.58
N GLY A 269 12.35 -16.13 -8.41
CA GLY A 269 13.77 -15.82 -8.25
C GLY A 269 14.20 -14.44 -8.76
N LYS A 270 13.25 -13.55 -9.05
CA LYS A 270 13.45 -12.13 -9.39
C LYS A 270 13.03 -11.25 -8.21
N ALA A 271 13.67 -10.11 -8.05
CA ALA A 271 13.46 -9.24 -6.90
C ALA A 271 12.86 -7.88 -7.29
N LEU A 272 11.95 -7.42 -6.44
CA LEU A 272 11.68 -6.00 -6.23
C LEU A 272 12.35 -5.63 -4.90
N ALA A 273 13.36 -4.77 -4.93
CA ALA A 273 14.13 -4.41 -3.74
C ALA A 273 14.01 -2.92 -3.43
N LEU A 274 13.73 -2.62 -2.17
CA LEU A 274 13.80 -1.29 -1.57
C LEU A 274 15.08 -1.23 -0.74
N ARG A 275 16.01 -0.37 -1.16
CA ARG A 275 17.35 -0.22 -0.56
C ARG A 275 17.47 1.09 0.18
N ASP A 276 18.45 1.13 1.09
CA ASP A 276 18.88 2.33 1.81
C ASP A 276 17.71 3.07 2.47
N ILE A 277 16.82 2.30 3.08
CA ILE A 277 15.65 2.84 3.75
C ILE A 277 16.09 3.58 5.01
N THR A 278 15.71 4.84 5.13
CA THR A 278 16.01 5.68 6.30
C THR A 278 14.79 6.51 6.66
N GLY A 279 14.74 7.02 7.88
CA GLY A 279 13.65 7.90 8.28
C GLY A 279 13.42 7.98 9.77
N SER A 280 12.37 8.68 10.16
CA SER A 280 11.92 8.79 11.54
C SER A 280 10.43 9.05 11.59
N TYR A 281 9.75 8.51 12.59
CA TYR A 281 8.36 8.83 12.86
C TYR A 281 8.10 8.97 14.36
N ARG A 282 7.07 9.73 14.69
CA ARG A 282 6.59 9.94 16.05
C ARG A 282 5.10 9.65 16.12
N ILE A 283 4.73 8.80 17.05
CA ILE A 283 3.36 8.52 17.46
C ILE A 283 3.12 9.31 18.75
N ASN A 284 2.09 10.14 18.75
CA ASN A 284 1.63 10.84 19.95
C ASN A 284 0.19 10.41 20.24
N ASP A 285 -0.03 9.96 21.46
CA ASP A 285 -1.34 9.62 22.00
C ASP A 285 -2.05 8.49 21.23
N LEU A 286 -1.33 7.39 20.93
CA LEU A 286 -1.96 6.16 20.46
C LEU A 286 -2.62 5.46 21.65
N ARG A 287 -3.93 5.21 21.56
CA ARG A 287 -4.71 4.59 22.61
C ARG A 287 -5.28 3.25 22.16
N LEU A 288 -5.17 2.25 23.03
CA LEU A 288 -5.80 0.94 22.91
C LEU A 288 -6.87 0.79 24.00
N ASP A 289 -8.09 0.46 23.59
CA ASP A 289 -9.29 0.51 24.44
C ASP A 289 -10.35 -0.49 23.92
N VAL A 290 -11.03 -1.24 24.79
CA VAL A 290 -12.17 -2.08 24.39
C VAL A 290 -13.45 -1.24 24.46
N THR A 291 -13.87 -0.68 23.33
CA THR A 291 -14.98 0.27 23.29
C THR A 291 -15.97 -0.02 22.15
N THR A 292 -16.64 1.01 21.63
CA THR A 292 -17.55 0.92 20.49
C THR A 292 -17.13 1.91 19.42
N ASP A 293 -17.35 1.55 18.15
CA ASP A 293 -17.15 2.48 17.03
C ASP A 293 -18.24 3.57 16.96
N TRP A 294 -18.17 4.43 15.95
CA TRP A 294 -19.15 5.49 15.70
C TRP A 294 -20.56 4.99 15.32
N ARG A 295 -20.72 3.69 15.01
CA ARG A 295 -22.01 3.01 14.78
C ARG A 295 -22.49 2.28 16.04
N ASN A 296 -21.80 2.45 17.18
CA ASN A 296 -22.07 1.79 18.46
C ASN A 296 -21.90 0.26 18.41
N ARG A 297 -21.03 -0.24 17.53
CA ARG A 297 -20.67 -1.68 17.46
C ARG A 297 -19.46 -1.94 18.38
N PRO A 298 -19.47 -3.01 19.19
CA PRO A 298 -18.32 -3.38 20.04
C PRO A 298 -17.05 -3.53 19.20
N ALA A 299 -15.92 -3.04 19.72
CA ALA A 299 -14.63 -3.06 19.03
C ALA A 299 -13.45 -3.03 20.01
N LEU A 300 -12.30 -3.52 19.54
CA LEU A 300 -11.01 -3.10 20.08
C LEU A 300 -10.57 -1.86 19.29
N ALA A 301 -10.51 -0.70 19.95
CA ALA A 301 -10.19 0.57 19.31
C ALA A 301 -8.69 0.87 19.40
N LEU A 302 -8.14 1.28 18.26
CA LEU A 302 -6.84 1.91 18.11
C LEU A 302 -7.11 3.35 17.67
N THR A 303 -6.91 4.32 18.57
CA THR A 303 -7.19 5.73 18.26
C THR A 303 -5.93 6.56 18.44
N LEU A 304 -5.67 7.47 17.51
CA LEU A 304 -4.42 8.19 17.39
C LEU A 304 -4.66 9.69 17.50
N GLY A 305 -3.91 10.37 18.38
CA GLY A 305 -3.90 11.83 18.45
C GLY A 305 -3.16 12.45 17.26
N SER A 306 -1.90 12.09 17.07
CA SER A 306 -1.14 12.47 15.87
C SER A 306 -0.03 11.47 15.51
N LEU A 307 0.27 11.37 14.22
CA LEU A 307 1.42 10.63 13.70
C LEU A 307 2.12 11.47 12.63
N ASP A 308 3.37 11.83 12.88
CA ASP A 308 4.21 12.57 11.94
C ASP A 308 5.50 11.82 11.64
N GLY A 309 6.04 12.01 10.44
CA GLY A 309 7.29 11.36 10.08
C GLY A 309 7.80 11.71 8.69
N GLN A 310 9.01 11.22 8.44
CA GLN A 310 9.70 11.25 7.16
C GLN A 310 10.31 9.88 6.87
N PHE A 311 10.25 9.47 5.62
CA PHE A 311 10.70 8.17 5.14
C PHE A 311 11.37 8.32 3.79
N ASN A 312 12.54 7.74 3.61
CA ASN A 312 13.33 7.79 2.38
C ASN A 312 13.70 6.37 1.95
N ILE A 313 13.55 6.07 0.66
CA ILE A 313 14.07 4.89 -0.03
C ILE A 313 15.12 5.39 -1.02
N GLY A 314 16.39 5.05 -0.78
CA GLY A 314 17.50 5.49 -1.62
C GLY A 314 17.61 4.78 -2.97
N ALA A 315 17.04 3.59 -3.13
CA ALA A 315 16.89 2.97 -4.45
C ALA A 315 15.74 1.96 -4.50
N ILE A 316 15.01 1.96 -5.61
CA ILE A 316 13.98 0.97 -5.94
C ILE A 316 14.47 0.14 -7.12
N GLU A 317 15.00 -1.05 -6.84
CA GLU A 317 15.52 -1.97 -7.87
C GLU A 317 14.41 -2.93 -8.33
N VAL A 318 14.26 -3.11 -9.64
CA VAL A 318 13.25 -4.04 -10.17
C VAL A 318 13.80 -4.93 -11.29
N GLY A 319 13.33 -6.18 -11.29
CA GLY A 319 13.64 -7.19 -12.29
C GLY A 319 15.03 -7.82 -12.14
N GLY A 320 15.42 -8.62 -13.12
CA GLY A 320 16.66 -9.41 -13.04
C GLY A 320 17.95 -8.62 -13.27
N SER A 321 17.86 -7.33 -13.62
CA SER A 321 19.01 -6.47 -13.88
C SER A 321 19.55 -5.74 -12.64
N GLY A 322 18.73 -5.64 -11.58
CA GLY A 322 19.07 -4.88 -10.37
C GLY A 322 19.21 -3.37 -10.59
N ARG A 323 18.65 -2.82 -11.68
CA ARG A 323 18.68 -1.37 -11.95
C ARG A 323 17.61 -0.65 -11.13
N SER A 324 17.97 0.54 -10.65
CA SER A 324 17.08 1.43 -9.92
C SER A 324 16.12 2.15 -10.87
N ILE A 325 14.88 2.38 -10.41
CA ILE A 325 13.96 3.35 -11.03
C ILE A 325 14.05 4.73 -10.35
N GLY A 326 14.93 4.92 -9.36
CA GLY A 326 15.14 6.16 -8.63
C GLY A 326 14.87 6.04 -7.11
N GLU A 327 14.86 7.20 -6.46
CA GLU A 327 14.65 7.37 -5.01
C GLU A 327 13.25 7.93 -4.73
N VAL A 328 12.71 7.60 -3.55
CA VAL A 328 11.42 8.11 -3.08
C VAL A 328 11.55 8.64 -1.66
N ASN A 329 11.07 9.86 -1.44
CA ASN A 329 10.97 10.46 -0.11
C ASN A 329 9.52 10.81 0.19
N VAL A 330 9.07 10.57 1.41
CA VAL A 330 7.72 10.88 1.89
C VAL A 330 7.83 11.58 3.23
N SER A 331 7.12 12.69 3.40
CA SER A 331 6.82 13.27 4.70
C SER A 331 5.31 13.30 4.91
N PHE A 332 4.85 13.11 6.15
CA PHE A 332 3.42 13.03 6.45
C PHE A 332 3.10 13.53 7.86
N LEU A 333 1.86 13.98 8.01
CA LEU A 333 1.23 14.37 9.27
C LEU A 333 -0.22 13.92 9.27
N LEU A 334 -0.53 12.91 10.08
CA LEU A 334 -1.88 12.56 10.47
C LEU A 334 -2.23 13.27 11.76
N GLU A 335 -3.32 14.04 11.75
CA GLU A 335 -3.91 14.68 12.92
C GLU A 335 -5.36 15.05 12.62
N ASP A 336 -6.14 15.36 13.65
CA ASP A 336 -7.54 15.72 13.49
C ASP A 336 -7.71 16.96 12.59
N GLN A 337 -8.65 16.88 11.64
CA GLN A 337 -8.98 17.96 10.71
C GLN A 337 -10.48 18.08 10.51
N VAL A 338 -10.94 19.31 10.25
CA VAL A 338 -12.32 19.57 9.78
C VAL A 338 -12.32 19.69 8.26
N PHE A 339 -13.07 18.83 7.58
CA PHE A 339 -13.26 18.88 6.14
C PHE A 339 -14.75 18.88 5.79
N ASN A 340 -15.18 19.81 4.92
CA ASN A 340 -16.59 20.02 4.56
C ASN A 340 -17.56 20.08 5.77
N GLY A 341 -17.10 20.66 6.90
CA GLY A 341 -17.89 20.78 8.13
C GLY A 341 -17.99 19.52 8.98
N ARG A 342 -17.27 18.45 8.62
CA ARG A 342 -17.16 17.21 9.41
C ARG A 342 -15.77 17.11 10.01
N ASN A 343 -15.69 16.66 11.27
CA ASN A 343 -14.43 16.34 11.92
C ASN A 343 -14.01 14.92 11.52
N TYR A 344 -12.77 14.78 11.10
CA TYR A 344 -12.10 13.50 10.88
C TYR A 344 -10.96 13.39 11.89
N SER A 345 -10.89 12.23 12.53
CA SER A 345 -9.80 11.80 13.40
C SER A 345 -9.08 10.60 12.79
N ASN A 346 -8.15 10.01 13.54
CA ASN A 346 -7.43 8.82 13.13
C ASN A 346 -7.78 7.67 14.07
N ALA A 347 -8.55 6.70 13.58
CA ALA A 347 -9.04 5.59 14.37
C ALA A 347 -9.28 4.33 13.55
N VAL A 348 -8.94 3.18 14.12
CA VAL A 348 -9.29 1.85 13.62
C VAL A 348 -9.98 1.07 14.73
N TYR A 349 -11.18 0.59 14.47
CA TYR A 349 -11.97 -0.22 15.38
C TYR A 349 -12.01 -1.66 14.85
N LEU A 350 -11.29 -2.57 15.52
CA LEU A 350 -11.21 -3.98 15.15
C LEU A 350 -12.42 -4.74 15.68
N GLN A 351 -13.07 -5.49 14.79
CA GLN A 351 -14.34 -6.18 15.03
C GLN A 351 -14.32 -7.59 14.42
N GLY A 352 -15.09 -8.49 15.02
CA GLY A 352 -15.35 -9.80 14.42
C GLY A 352 -16.41 -9.74 13.32
N GLY A 353 -16.30 -10.64 12.36
CA GLY A 353 -17.14 -10.72 11.17
C GLY A 353 -16.48 -10.07 9.96
N GLY A 354 -16.47 -10.76 8.83
CA GLY A 354 -16.08 -10.20 7.54
C GLY A 354 -17.29 -10.10 6.61
N HIS A 355 -17.12 -10.50 5.35
CA HIS A 355 -18.24 -10.59 4.41
C HIS A 355 -19.30 -11.59 4.93
N PRO A 356 -20.60 -11.22 5.03
CA PRO A 356 -21.63 -12.05 5.64
C PRO A 356 -21.78 -13.45 5.03
N ASP A 357 -21.66 -13.57 3.70
CA ASP A 357 -21.77 -14.86 3.01
C ASP A 357 -20.55 -15.77 3.17
N ALA A 358 -19.39 -15.26 3.61
CA ALA A 358 -18.17 -16.05 3.76
C ALA A 358 -18.17 -16.93 5.03
N GLY A 359 -19.06 -16.63 5.98
CA GLY A 359 -19.16 -17.32 7.27
C GLY A 359 -19.00 -16.39 8.47
N PRO A 360 -19.09 -16.93 9.70
CA PRO A 360 -19.07 -16.13 10.93
C PRO A 360 -17.69 -15.57 11.30
N GLN A 361 -16.61 -16.07 10.70
CA GLN A 361 -15.24 -15.59 10.94
C GLN A 361 -14.78 -14.61 9.86
N GLY A 362 -14.03 -13.59 10.28
CA GLY A 362 -13.42 -12.57 9.43
C GLY A 362 -13.14 -11.31 10.25
N LEU A 363 -12.20 -10.49 9.82
CA LEU A 363 -11.88 -9.24 10.50
C LEU A 363 -12.64 -8.10 9.84
N ARG A 364 -13.33 -7.27 10.62
CA ARG A 364 -13.85 -5.98 10.18
C ARG A 364 -13.07 -4.86 10.87
N LEU A 365 -12.72 -3.85 10.10
CA LEU A 365 -12.05 -2.65 10.54
C LEU A 365 -12.99 -1.48 10.23
N ALA A 366 -13.59 -0.89 11.25
CA ALA A 366 -14.20 0.42 11.09
C ALA A 366 -13.05 1.45 11.12
N THR A 367 -12.74 2.03 9.97
CA THR A 367 -11.62 2.97 9.79
C THR A 367 -12.09 4.41 9.62
N GLU A 368 -11.41 5.35 10.28
CA GLU A 368 -11.51 6.79 10.07
C GLU A 368 -10.09 7.35 10.00
N TRP A 369 -9.80 8.19 9.02
CA TRP A 369 -8.48 8.78 8.86
C TRP A 369 -8.53 10.26 8.47
N SER A 370 -7.50 10.98 8.87
CA SER A 370 -7.23 12.36 8.50
C SER A 370 -5.73 12.56 8.31
N LEU A 371 -5.33 12.63 7.05
CA LEU A 371 -4.01 13.07 6.62
C LEU A 371 -4.07 14.56 6.32
N ARG A 372 -3.51 15.36 7.23
CA ARG A 372 -3.54 16.82 7.14
C ARG A 372 -2.55 17.37 6.14
N LEU A 373 -1.40 16.73 6.02
CA LEU A 373 -0.34 17.17 5.11
C LEU A 373 0.58 16.00 4.79
N ALA A 374 0.91 15.83 3.52
CA ALA A 374 2.02 15.01 3.08
C ALA A 374 2.67 15.61 1.83
N ASP A 375 3.99 15.45 1.75
CA ASP A 375 4.76 15.69 0.53
C ASP A 375 5.42 14.38 0.12
N PHE A 376 5.28 14.03 -1.16
CA PHE A 376 5.95 12.89 -1.78
C PHE A 376 6.92 13.42 -2.81
N SER A 377 8.14 12.90 -2.89
CA SER A 377 9.08 13.28 -3.94
C SER A 377 9.76 12.09 -4.57
N TYR A 378 9.95 12.20 -5.88
CA TYR A 378 10.66 11.25 -6.72
C TYR A 378 11.95 11.91 -7.23
N THR A 379 13.07 11.24 -7.01
CA THR A 379 14.39 11.67 -7.48
C THR A 379 14.95 10.63 -8.42
N GLU A 380 15.47 11.05 -9.56
CA GLU A 380 16.20 10.19 -10.49
C GLU A 380 17.34 11.00 -11.09
N ASP A 381 18.51 10.39 -11.26
CA ASP A 381 19.73 11.02 -11.77
C ASP A 381 20.07 12.36 -11.03
N GLY A 382 19.73 12.43 -9.74
CA GLY A 382 19.89 13.60 -8.88
C GLY A 382 18.86 14.73 -9.06
N ASN A 383 17.89 14.57 -9.96
CA ASN A 383 16.84 15.53 -10.27
C ASN A 383 15.53 15.15 -9.59
N ARG A 384 14.91 16.11 -8.89
CA ARG A 384 13.78 15.85 -7.99
C ARG A 384 12.49 16.52 -8.44
N VAL A 385 11.37 15.82 -8.31
CA VAL A 385 10.01 16.38 -8.36
C VAL A 385 9.27 16.07 -7.07
N ILE A 386 8.54 17.05 -6.53
CA ILE A 386 7.81 16.98 -5.27
C ILE A 386 6.32 17.21 -5.55
N PHE A 387 5.50 16.25 -5.14
CA PHE A 387 4.05 16.31 -5.06
C PHE A 387 3.71 16.90 -3.69
N SER A 388 3.25 18.15 -3.71
CA SER A 388 3.20 18.96 -2.50
C SER A 388 1.77 19.15 -1.99
N GLY A 389 1.62 19.07 -0.68
CA GLY A 389 0.40 19.39 0.04
C GLY A 389 -0.71 18.36 -0.14
N LEU A 390 -0.39 17.07 -0.19
CA LEU A 390 -1.41 16.02 -0.21
C LEU A 390 -2.21 16.04 1.10
N GLN A 391 -3.52 16.13 0.97
CA GLN A 391 -4.50 15.94 2.03
C GLN A 391 -5.39 14.75 1.69
N SER A 392 -5.78 13.97 2.70
CA SER A 392 -6.71 12.85 2.55
C SER A 392 -7.55 12.68 3.81
N TRP A 393 -8.82 12.33 3.64
CA TRP A 393 -9.74 12.07 4.73
C TRP A 393 -10.72 10.99 4.33
N GLY A 394 -11.26 10.27 5.31
CA GLY A 394 -12.31 9.32 5.02
C GLY A 394 -12.76 8.53 6.22
N GLN A 395 -13.84 7.79 6.01
CA GLN A 395 -14.42 6.89 7.00
C GLN A 395 -15.21 5.78 6.30
N GLY A 396 -15.09 4.54 6.78
CA GLY A 396 -15.83 3.39 6.25
C GLY A 396 -15.41 2.08 6.87
N ASP A 397 -16.05 0.99 6.44
CA ASP A 397 -15.74 -0.35 6.88
C ASP A 397 -14.86 -1.08 5.85
N VAL A 398 -13.79 -1.70 6.33
CA VAL A 398 -12.95 -2.64 5.57
C VAL A 398 -13.12 -4.02 6.16
N THR A 399 -13.35 -5.04 5.34
CA THR A 399 -13.46 -6.43 5.81
C THR A 399 -12.32 -7.27 5.25
N VAL A 400 -11.86 -8.27 6.01
CA VAL A 400 -10.80 -9.19 5.63
C VAL A 400 -11.26 -10.62 5.90
N ASN A 401 -11.19 -11.47 4.88
CA ASN A 401 -11.50 -12.90 4.95
C ASN A 401 -10.44 -13.68 4.17
N VAL A 402 -10.13 -14.90 4.61
CA VAL A 402 -9.50 -15.90 3.75
C VAL A 402 -10.61 -16.73 3.10
N THR A 403 -10.78 -16.59 1.79
CA THR A 403 -11.87 -17.19 1.02
C THR A 403 -11.34 -18.18 0.00
N ARG A 404 -12.22 -19.07 -0.46
CA ARG A 404 -11.93 -20.01 -1.54
C ARG A 404 -12.83 -19.73 -2.75
N ASN A 405 -12.44 -20.22 -3.92
CA ASN A 405 -13.23 -20.03 -5.13
C ASN A 405 -14.54 -20.82 -5.09
N GLU A 406 -15.65 -20.13 -4.87
CA GLU A 406 -17.00 -20.70 -4.84
C GLU A 406 -18.07 -19.60 -4.99
N MET A 407 -19.33 -20.01 -5.18
CA MET A 407 -20.48 -19.10 -5.18
C MET A 407 -21.41 -19.47 -4.03
N ILE A 408 -21.63 -18.53 -3.11
CA ILE A 408 -22.49 -18.70 -1.93
C ILE A 408 -23.55 -17.58 -1.94
N ASN A 409 -24.83 -17.94 -1.86
CA ASN A 409 -25.95 -16.98 -1.84
C ASN A 409 -25.95 -15.94 -2.99
N GLY A 410 -25.31 -16.24 -4.12
CA GLY A 410 -25.16 -15.31 -5.25
C GLY A 410 -23.90 -14.44 -5.20
N THR A 411 -23.14 -14.48 -4.12
CA THR A 411 -21.82 -13.86 -4.00
C THR A 411 -20.75 -14.78 -4.56
N GLN A 412 -19.95 -14.26 -5.51
CA GLN A 412 -18.77 -14.96 -6.03
C GLN A 412 -17.56 -14.68 -5.13
N PHE A 413 -16.92 -15.73 -4.66
CA PHE A 413 -15.65 -15.70 -3.96
C PHE A 413 -14.52 -16.24 -4.85
N PHE A 414 -13.30 -15.82 -4.54
CA PHE A 414 -12.08 -16.28 -5.21
C PHE A 414 -11.12 -16.85 -4.16
N ASP A 415 -10.17 -17.67 -4.61
CA ASP A 415 -9.13 -18.19 -3.74
C ASP A 415 -8.21 -17.06 -3.25
N GLY A 416 -8.01 -16.95 -1.94
CA GLY A 416 -7.02 -16.06 -1.33
C GLY A 416 -7.54 -15.15 -0.22
N LEU A 417 -6.81 -14.06 0.01
CA LEU A 417 -7.15 -13.01 0.96
C LEU A 417 -8.11 -12.01 0.31
N ARG A 418 -9.38 -12.02 0.72
CA ARG A 418 -10.41 -11.07 0.30
C ARG A 418 -10.39 -9.85 1.22
N ILE A 419 -10.33 -8.68 0.61
CA ILE A 419 -10.47 -7.36 1.23
C ILE A 419 -11.77 -6.74 0.68
N GLY A 420 -12.75 -6.48 1.54
CA GLY A 420 -14.00 -5.82 1.18
C GLY A 420 -14.03 -4.36 1.63
N PHE A 421 -14.76 -3.52 0.90
CA PHE A 421 -15.02 -2.12 1.20
C PHE A 421 -16.53 -1.93 1.30
N GLU A 422 -16.99 -1.34 2.40
CA GLU A 422 -18.40 -1.12 2.71
C GLU A 422 -18.62 0.32 3.20
N ASP A 423 -19.45 1.08 2.49
CA ASP A 423 -19.80 2.48 2.77
C ASP A 423 -18.57 3.40 2.96
N VAL A 424 -17.49 3.19 2.19
CA VAL A 424 -16.28 4.01 2.35
C VAL A 424 -16.49 5.37 1.73
N ARG A 425 -16.56 6.41 2.56
CA ARG A 425 -16.68 7.81 2.12
C ARG A 425 -15.36 8.53 2.32
N ALA A 426 -14.73 8.91 1.24
CA ALA A 426 -13.38 9.44 1.28
C ALA A 426 -13.17 10.59 0.30
N GLY A 427 -12.09 11.34 0.51
CA GLY A 427 -11.57 12.23 -0.50
C GLY A 427 -10.11 12.58 -0.27
N TYR A 428 -9.48 13.10 -1.32
CA TYR A 428 -8.13 13.64 -1.27
C TYR A 428 -7.99 14.85 -2.19
N ARG A 429 -6.96 15.65 -1.96
CA ARG A 429 -6.52 16.73 -2.85
C ARG A 429 -5.04 17.03 -2.68
N ILE A 430 -4.42 17.56 -3.73
CA ILE A 430 -3.03 18.05 -3.71
C ILE A 430 -2.98 19.54 -3.99
N ASN A 431 -1.90 20.19 -3.54
CA ASN A 431 -1.70 21.60 -3.81
C ASN A 431 -1.02 21.83 -5.17
N GLY A 432 -0.13 20.92 -5.59
CA GLY A 432 0.48 20.93 -6.91
C GLY A 432 1.83 20.22 -6.94
N LEU A 433 2.65 20.55 -7.95
CA LEU A 433 4.00 20.01 -8.12
C LEU A 433 5.05 21.10 -7.87
N ARG A 434 6.19 20.73 -7.29
CA ARG A 434 7.42 21.53 -7.22
C ARG A 434 8.53 20.73 -7.87
N VAL A 435 9.50 21.42 -8.48
CA VAL A 435 10.62 20.77 -9.17
C VAL A 435 11.94 21.33 -8.64
N GLY A 436 12.87 20.44 -8.32
CA GLY A 436 14.15 20.75 -7.68
C GLY A 436 14.03 20.76 -6.16
N SER A 437 13.91 21.96 -5.56
CA SER A 437 13.93 22.15 -4.11
C SER A 437 12.52 22.25 -3.50
N GLU A 438 12.42 21.99 -2.20
CA GLU A 438 11.18 22.14 -1.42
C GLU A 438 10.67 23.60 -1.40
N ASP A 439 11.59 24.57 -1.46
CA ASP A 439 11.26 26.00 -1.53
C ASP A 439 10.84 26.48 -2.94
N ALA A 440 10.90 25.62 -3.96
CA ALA A 440 10.54 26.01 -5.32
C ALA A 440 9.04 26.33 -5.42
N PRO A 441 8.60 27.37 -6.15
CA PRO A 441 7.19 27.71 -6.26
C PRO A 441 6.36 26.53 -6.81
N LEU A 442 5.10 26.42 -6.38
CA LEU A 442 4.16 25.48 -7.00
C LEU A 442 4.03 25.77 -8.49
N GLN A 443 3.99 24.71 -9.26
CA GLN A 443 3.95 24.79 -10.71
C GLN A 443 2.72 24.05 -11.25
N GLY A 444 2.21 24.52 -12.39
CA GLY A 444 1.18 23.78 -13.14
C GLY A 444 1.74 22.47 -13.70
N GLY A 445 0.87 21.64 -14.30
CA GLY A 445 1.28 20.35 -14.85
C GLY A 445 0.80 19.15 -14.03
N THR A 446 -0.04 19.35 -13.02
CA THR A 446 -0.76 18.24 -12.37
C THR A 446 -1.64 17.46 -13.36
N GLU A 447 -2.00 18.07 -14.50
CA GLU A 447 -2.70 17.41 -15.60
C GLU A 447 -1.89 16.26 -16.22
N LEU A 448 -0.56 16.29 -16.11
CA LEU A 448 0.30 15.19 -16.57
C LEU A 448 0.06 13.91 -15.75
N LEU A 449 -0.43 14.05 -14.51
CA LEU A 449 -0.74 12.93 -13.63
C LEU A 449 -2.04 12.21 -14.03
N LEU A 450 -2.90 12.85 -14.82
CA LEU A 450 -4.12 12.21 -15.34
C LEU A 450 -3.80 11.01 -16.23
N ALA A 451 -2.67 11.06 -16.95
CA ALA A 451 -2.19 9.92 -17.74
C ALA A 451 -1.87 8.69 -16.88
N LEU A 452 -1.59 8.91 -15.59
CA LEU A 452 -1.36 7.89 -14.58
C LEU A 452 -2.63 7.56 -13.77
N GLY A 453 -3.79 8.15 -14.13
CA GLY A 453 -5.07 7.95 -13.43
C GLY A 453 -5.21 8.73 -12.11
N PHE A 454 -4.31 9.68 -11.83
CA PHE A 454 -4.34 10.50 -10.62
C PHE A 454 -5.02 11.85 -10.88
N TYR A 455 -6.04 12.17 -10.09
CA TYR A 455 -6.80 13.41 -10.19
C TYR A 455 -6.30 14.40 -9.12
N PRO A 456 -6.11 15.70 -9.42
CA PRO A 456 -5.68 16.68 -8.41
C PRO A 456 -6.55 16.76 -7.15
N ALA A 457 -7.83 16.40 -7.26
CA ALA A 457 -8.73 16.23 -6.15
C ALA A 457 -9.78 15.18 -6.52
N TYR A 458 -10.20 14.35 -5.55
CA TYR A 458 -11.26 13.38 -5.75
C TYR A 458 -12.01 13.15 -4.44
N GLU A 459 -13.34 13.26 -4.46
CA GLU A 459 -14.25 12.81 -3.40
C GLU A 459 -15.11 11.67 -3.94
N PHE A 460 -15.35 10.64 -3.15
CA PHE A 460 -16.08 9.45 -3.60
C PHE A 460 -16.68 8.64 -2.45
N GLU A 461 -17.73 7.87 -2.77
CA GLU A 461 -18.20 6.74 -1.97
C GLU A 461 -17.79 5.44 -2.68
N LEU A 462 -17.29 4.45 -1.93
CA LEU A 462 -16.69 3.21 -2.45
C LEU A 462 -17.28 1.98 -1.75
N ASP A 463 -17.71 1.03 -2.56
CA ASP A 463 -18.07 -0.33 -2.16
C ASP A 463 -17.37 -1.36 -3.07
N GLY A 464 -17.22 -2.58 -2.57
CA GLY A 464 -16.79 -3.72 -3.39
C GLY A 464 -15.77 -4.58 -2.70
N HIS A 465 -14.89 -5.20 -3.49
CA HIS A 465 -13.84 -6.08 -2.98
C HIS A 465 -12.65 -6.21 -3.92
N MET A 466 -11.54 -6.64 -3.33
CA MET A 466 -10.38 -7.19 -4.02
C MET A 466 -9.99 -8.49 -3.32
N THR A 467 -9.78 -9.57 -4.08
CA THR A 467 -9.21 -10.82 -3.59
C THR A 467 -7.82 -11.01 -4.17
N LEU A 468 -6.84 -11.16 -3.27
CA LEU A 468 -5.45 -11.48 -3.58
C LEU A 468 -5.25 -12.99 -3.44
N GLY A 469 -5.13 -13.69 -4.56
CA GLY A 469 -4.80 -15.12 -4.63
C GLY A 469 -3.30 -15.35 -4.88
N PRO A 470 -2.76 -16.50 -4.46
CA PRO A 470 -1.38 -16.87 -4.76
C PRO A 470 -1.22 -17.27 -6.24
N GLY A 471 0.00 -17.13 -6.76
CA GLY A 471 0.38 -17.49 -8.13
C GLY A 471 0.22 -16.32 -9.11
N GLY A 472 1.17 -16.20 -10.02
CA GLY A 472 1.22 -15.19 -11.06
C GLY A 472 0.97 -15.74 -12.47
N ALA A 473 1.46 -15.03 -13.50
CA ALA A 473 1.36 -15.48 -14.89
C ALA A 473 2.09 -16.81 -15.12
N SER A 474 3.13 -17.06 -14.32
CA SER A 474 3.78 -18.34 -14.14
C SER A 474 4.26 -18.46 -12.70
N GLY A 475 4.27 -19.67 -12.13
CA GLY A 475 4.96 -19.92 -10.86
C GLY A 475 4.36 -19.22 -9.62
N GLU A 476 5.21 -18.55 -8.85
CA GLU A 476 4.84 -17.74 -7.69
C GLU A 476 4.20 -16.41 -8.17
N GLY A 477 3.90 -15.47 -7.26
CA GLY A 477 3.31 -14.17 -7.63
C GLY A 477 1.89 -13.96 -7.09
N ILE A 478 1.24 -12.89 -7.55
CA ILE A 478 -0.06 -12.46 -7.00
C ILE A 478 -1.11 -12.46 -8.11
N THR A 479 -2.22 -13.15 -7.87
CA THR A 479 -3.43 -13.06 -8.69
C THR A 479 -4.45 -12.14 -8.01
N ILE A 480 -5.14 -11.32 -8.79
CA ILE A 480 -6.08 -10.31 -8.33
C ILE A 480 -7.41 -10.50 -9.07
N ASN A 481 -8.48 -10.63 -8.29
CA ASN A 481 -9.86 -10.54 -8.75
C ASN A 481 -10.54 -9.42 -7.98
N SER A 482 -11.36 -8.61 -8.65
CA SER A 482 -11.96 -7.45 -8.00
C SER A 482 -13.27 -7.05 -8.65
N ASP A 483 -14.20 -6.59 -7.83
CA ASP A 483 -15.39 -5.84 -8.24
C ASP A 483 -15.44 -4.58 -7.39
N VAL A 484 -15.36 -3.41 -8.02
CA VAL A 484 -15.33 -2.12 -7.34
C VAL A 484 -16.42 -1.24 -7.92
N ARG A 485 -17.16 -0.58 -7.04
CA ARG A 485 -18.13 0.44 -7.38
C ARG A 485 -17.80 1.73 -6.65
N ILE A 486 -17.65 2.79 -7.43
CA ILE A 486 -17.58 4.16 -6.92
C ILE A 486 -18.88 4.85 -7.30
N HIS A 487 -19.50 5.56 -6.38
CA HIS A 487 -20.67 6.40 -6.65
C HIS A 487 -20.52 7.77 -5.99
N ASP A 488 -21.39 8.69 -6.42
CA ASP A 488 -21.41 10.10 -5.97
C ASP A 488 -20.05 10.80 -6.11
N GLY A 489 -19.23 10.36 -7.07
CA GLY A 489 -17.86 10.81 -7.22
C GLY A 489 -17.76 12.24 -7.78
N LYS A 490 -16.75 12.98 -7.31
CA LYS A 490 -16.37 14.32 -7.78
C LYS A 490 -14.86 14.41 -7.95
N ALA A 491 -14.37 14.35 -9.18
CA ALA A 491 -12.94 14.37 -9.50
C ALA A 491 -12.55 15.63 -10.28
N ALA A 492 -11.50 16.32 -9.86
CA ALA A 492 -10.90 17.40 -10.65
C ALA A 492 -10.06 16.78 -11.76
N ILE A 493 -10.30 17.18 -13.02
CA ILE A 493 -9.35 16.94 -14.13
C ILE A 493 -8.26 18.01 -14.08
N ILE A 494 -8.68 19.25 -13.84
CA ILE A 494 -7.80 20.41 -13.70
C ILE A 494 -8.28 21.16 -12.47
N ALA A 495 -7.38 21.48 -11.54
CA ALA A 495 -7.71 22.32 -10.39
C ALA A 495 -6.55 23.24 -10.06
N VAL A 496 -6.87 24.48 -9.68
CA VAL A 496 -5.91 25.38 -9.04
C VAL A 496 -5.52 24.87 -7.64
N PRO A 497 -4.36 25.29 -7.09
CA PRO A 497 -3.96 24.96 -5.73
C PRO A 497 -5.06 25.29 -4.72
N TYR A 498 -5.29 24.42 -3.75
CA TYR A 498 -6.26 24.67 -2.69
C TYR A 498 -5.71 25.63 -1.63
N ASP A 499 -4.40 25.81 -1.51
CA ASP A 499 -3.77 26.82 -0.64
C ASP A 499 -2.68 27.57 -1.42
N GLN A 500 -2.84 28.89 -1.55
CA GLN A 500 -1.92 29.77 -2.27
C GLN A 500 -0.96 30.54 -1.33
N GLY A 501 -0.82 30.08 -0.08
CA GLY A 501 -0.01 30.71 0.96
C GLY A 501 -0.76 31.74 1.81
N ASN A 502 -2.08 31.91 1.59
CA ASN A 502 -2.95 32.76 2.40
C ASN A 502 -4.08 31.96 3.08
N GLY A 503 -3.94 30.63 3.14
CA GLY A 503 -4.95 29.70 3.64
C GLY A 503 -5.77 29.07 2.53
N GLU A 504 -6.58 28.09 2.92
CA GLU A 504 -7.34 27.26 1.99
C GLU A 504 -8.44 28.03 1.26
N VAL A 505 -8.59 27.78 -0.04
CA VAL A 505 -9.59 28.35 -0.93
C VAL A 505 -10.33 27.25 -1.72
N PRO A 506 -11.61 27.47 -2.09
CA PRO A 506 -12.32 26.54 -2.97
C PRO A 506 -11.61 26.37 -4.33
N GLN A 507 -11.29 25.13 -4.68
CA GLN A 507 -10.64 24.81 -5.95
C GLN A 507 -11.60 25.02 -7.14
N LYS A 508 -11.08 25.64 -8.19
CA LYS A 508 -11.77 25.86 -9.46
C LYS A 508 -10.99 25.21 -10.61
N GLY A 509 -11.70 24.76 -11.63
CA GLY A 509 -11.12 24.19 -12.84
C GLY A 509 -12.12 23.36 -13.65
N LEU A 510 -11.70 22.19 -14.10
CA LEU A 510 -12.51 21.24 -14.87
C LEU A 510 -12.80 20.03 -13.99
N TRP A 511 -14.08 19.70 -13.78
CA TRP A 511 -14.53 18.70 -12.82
C TRP A 511 -15.43 17.65 -13.46
N ILE A 512 -15.20 16.40 -13.12
CA ILE A 512 -16.11 15.28 -13.28
C ILE A 512 -16.99 15.25 -12.03
N THR A 513 -18.31 15.21 -12.19
CA THR A 513 -19.27 15.18 -11.08
C THR A 513 -20.44 14.27 -11.38
N GLU A 514 -21.10 13.80 -10.31
CA GLU A 514 -22.12 12.74 -10.39
C GLU A 514 -21.51 11.51 -11.09
N LEU A 515 -20.33 11.11 -10.63
CA LEU A 515 -19.59 9.98 -11.17
C LEU A 515 -20.06 8.68 -10.52
N ASP A 516 -20.55 7.78 -11.35
CA ASP A 516 -20.71 6.36 -11.05
C ASP A 516 -19.67 5.57 -11.87
N TYR A 517 -18.87 4.73 -11.21
CA TYR A 517 -17.86 3.90 -11.84
C TYR A 517 -17.93 2.48 -11.33
N ASP A 518 -18.29 1.54 -12.21
CA ASP A 518 -18.28 0.11 -11.94
C ASP A 518 -17.11 -0.54 -12.67
N SER A 519 -16.33 -1.36 -11.97
CA SER A 519 -15.13 -1.99 -12.51
C SER A 519 -15.00 -3.43 -12.04
N HIS A 520 -14.60 -4.29 -12.98
CA HIS A 520 -14.44 -5.72 -12.76
C HIS A 520 -13.12 -6.17 -13.36
N VAL A 521 -12.34 -6.90 -12.57
CA VAL A 521 -11.06 -7.50 -12.98
C VAL A 521 -11.08 -8.97 -12.63
N ARG A 522 -10.66 -9.82 -13.56
CA ARG A 522 -10.56 -11.27 -13.40
C ARG A 522 -9.19 -11.76 -13.81
N GLY A 523 -8.59 -12.56 -12.93
CA GLY A 523 -7.29 -13.21 -13.17
C GLY A 523 -6.20 -12.21 -13.56
N MET A 524 -6.16 -11.04 -12.92
CA MET A 524 -5.03 -10.13 -13.12
C MET A 524 -3.83 -10.65 -12.34
N THR A 525 -2.66 -10.77 -12.96
CA THR A 525 -1.45 -11.21 -12.27
C THR A 525 -0.48 -10.05 -12.09
N VAL A 526 0.31 -10.11 -11.02
CA VAL A 526 1.43 -9.20 -10.74
C VAL A 526 2.65 -10.05 -10.52
N ASP A 527 3.66 -9.84 -11.37
CA ASP A 527 4.84 -10.70 -11.48
C ASP A 527 6.13 -9.87 -11.57
N VAL A 528 7.20 -10.30 -10.91
CA VAL A 528 8.54 -9.74 -11.15
C VAL A 528 9.22 -10.53 -12.26
N THR A 529 9.38 -9.90 -13.41
CA THR A 529 9.98 -10.53 -14.60
C THR A 529 11.48 -10.22 -14.72
N GLN A 530 12.14 -10.79 -15.73
CA GLN A 530 13.53 -10.44 -16.05
C GLN A 530 13.70 -8.95 -16.37
N GLU A 531 12.69 -8.33 -17.00
CA GLU A 531 12.75 -6.94 -17.46
C GLU A 531 12.29 -5.93 -16.39
N GLY A 532 11.35 -6.33 -15.53
CA GLY A 532 10.77 -5.46 -14.50
C GLY A 532 9.45 -5.99 -13.95
N LEU A 533 8.61 -5.12 -13.40
CA LEU A 533 7.33 -5.51 -12.80
C LEU A 533 6.25 -5.59 -13.89
N ALA A 534 5.69 -6.78 -14.11
CA ALA A 534 4.61 -7.00 -15.06
C ALA A 534 3.26 -7.13 -14.37
N ILE A 535 2.24 -6.52 -14.97
CA ILE A 535 0.84 -6.64 -14.57
C ILE A 535 0.08 -7.10 -15.80
N VAL A 536 -0.53 -8.27 -15.74
CA VAL A 536 -1.25 -8.87 -16.87
C VAL A 536 -2.70 -9.06 -16.49
N LYS A 537 -3.62 -8.45 -17.24
CA LYS A 537 -5.06 -8.60 -17.04
C LYS A 537 -5.58 -9.68 -17.98
N SER A 538 -6.10 -10.77 -17.42
CA SER A 538 -6.77 -11.80 -18.22
C SER A 538 -8.07 -11.24 -18.83
N GLU A 539 -8.99 -10.77 -17.99
CA GLU A 539 -10.23 -10.11 -18.43
C GLU A 539 -10.54 -8.92 -17.51
N ALA A 540 -10.90 -7.77 -18.07
CA ALA A 540 -11.36 -6.61 -17.33
C ALA A 540 -12.44 -5.84 -18.08
N TRP A 541 -13.48 -5.40 -17.38
CA TRP A 541 -14.49 -4.49 -17.94
C TRP A 541 -14.92 -3.44 -16.93
N SER A 542 -15.30 -2.26 -17.42
CA SER A 542 -15.74 -1.17 -16.56
C SER A 542 -16.67 -0.21 -17.28
N THR A 543 -17.56 0.44 -16.54
CA THR A 543 -18.40 1.55 -17.00
C THR A 543 -18.16 2.75 -16.11
N MET A 544 -17.75 3.86 -16.71
CA MET A 544 -17.62 5.18 -16.08
C MET A 544 -18.72 6.08 -16.60
N ASP A 545 -19.70 6.40 -15.77
CA ASP A 545 -20.81 7.30 -16.07
C ASP A 545 -20.61 8.63 -15.35
N ILE A 546 -20.30 9.66 -16.12
CA ILE A 546 -20.06 11.03 -15.64
C ILE A 546 -21.34 11.82 -15.89
N GLY A 547 -22.14 12.05 -14.86
CA GLY A 547 -23.38 12.80 -14.98
C GLY A 547 -23.15 14.24 -15.48
N ASN A 548 -22.07 14.89 -15.05
CA ASN A 548 -21.74 16.25 -15.48
C ASN A 548 -20.23 16.52 -15.55
N LEU A 549 -19.73 16.91 -16.72
CA LEU A 549 -18.39 17.50 -16.89
C LEU A 549 -18.48 19.03 -16.76
N ARG A 550 -18.04 19.59 -15.63
CA ARG A 550 -18.24 21.00 -15.25
C ARG A 550 -17.00 21.85 -15.39
N ILE A 551 -17.17 23.10 -15.82
CA ILE A 551 -16.15 24.16 -15.75
C ILE A 551 -16.50 25.17 -14.66
N GLY A 552 -15.49 25.56 -13.87
CA GLY A 552 -15.64 26.45 -12.72
C GLY A 552 -15.51 25.67 -11.42
N ASP A 553 -16.57 25.57 -10.64
CA ASP A 553 -16.61 24.75 -9.43
C ASP A 553 -17.36 23.43 -9.65
N LYS A 554 -17.17 22.48 -8.73
CA LYS A 554 -17.78 21.15 -8.79
C LYS A 554 -19.30 21.14 -8.54
N GLU A 555 -19.86 22.08 -7.80
CA GLU A 555 -21.30 22.09 -7.49
C GLU A 555 -22.10 22.95 -8.48
N SER A 556 -21.69 24.20 -8.71
CA SER A 556 -22.46 25.20 -9.48
C SER A 556 -21.88 25.51 -10.87
N GLY A 557 -20.78 24.86 -11.25
CA GLY A 557 -20.13 25.03 -12.55
C GLY A 557 -21.03 24.66 -13.72
N ARG A 558 -20.81 25.31 -14.88
CA ARG A 558 -21.54 25.00 -16.11
C ARG A 558 -21.08 23.65 -16.66
N SER A 559 -22.02 22.86 -17.18
CA SER A 559 -21.74 21.50 -17.66
C SER A 559 -21.65 21.40 -19.18
N PHE A 560 -20.70 20.60 -19.67
CA PHE A 560 -20.60 20.14 -21.05
C PHE A 560 -21.55 18.97 -21.38
N GLY A 561 -22.30 18.49 -20.38
CA GLY A 561 -23.18 17.33 -20.50
C GLY A 561 -22.61 16.09 -19.81
N ARG A 562 -23.24 14.95 -20.11
CA ARG A 562 -22.89 13.63 -19.55
C ARG A 562 -21.95 12.88 -20.49
N PHE A 563 -21.02 12.14 -19.91
CA PHE A 563 -20.11 11.26 -20.64
C PHE A 563 -20.19 9.85 -20.07
N VAL A 564 -20.35 8.84 -20.93
CA VAL A 564 -20.27 7.43 -20.52
C VAL A 564 -19.12 6.78 -21.26
N VAL A 565 -18.16 6.23 -20.53
CA VAL A 565 -17.01 5.51 -21.05
C VAL A 565 -17.11 4.06 -20.60
N GLN A 566 -17.31 3.16 -21.56
CA GLN A 566 -17.29 1.73 -21.32
C GLN A 566 -16.00 1.14 -21.89
N LYS A 567 -15.42 0.22 -21.15
CA LYS A 567 -14.13 -0.39 -21.48
C LYS A 567 -14.21 -1.90 -21.28
N TYR A 568 -13.67 -2.64 -22.22
CA TYR A 568 -13.56 -4.10 -22.18
C TYR A 568 -12.22 -4.56 -22.78
N GLU A 569 -11.38 -5.14 -21.92
CA GLU A 569 -10.03 -5.58 -22.23
C GLU A 569 -9.87 -7.09 -21.95
N THR A 570 -9.18 -7.81 -22.85
CA THR A 570 -8.76 -9.20 -22.63
C THR A 570 -7.29 -9.40 -22.97
N GLY A 571 -6.49 -9.96 -22.07
CA GLY A 571 -5.05 -10.16 -22.29
C GLY A 571 -4.23 -8.87 -22.43
N SER A 572 -4.69 -7.78 -21.80
CA SER A 572 -3.95 -6.51 -21.73
C SER A 572 -2.83 -6.61 -20.68
N SER A 573 -1.73 -5.89 -20.88
CA SER A 573 -0.62 -5.89 -19.93
C SER A 573 0.03 -4.52 -19.75
N MET A 574 0.68 -4.34 -18.62
CA MET A 574 1.56 -3.22 -18.31
C MET A 574 2.87 -3.78 -17.77
N THR A 575 4.02 -3.23 -18.20
CA THR A 575 5.32 -3.59 -17.65
C THR A 575 6.07 -2.32 -17.27
N ILE A 576 6.54 -2.27 -16.03
CA ILE A 576 7.34 -1.17 -15.49
C ILE A 576 8.80 -1.60 -15.51
N VAL A 577 9.64 -0.82 -16.20
CA VAL A 577 11.03 -1.15 -16.53
C VAL A 577 11.94 0.04 -16.16
N PRO A 578 13.12 -0.18 -15.58
CA PRO A 578 14.10 0.87 -15.33
C PRO A 578 14.76 1.38 -16.61
N GLY A 579 15.20 2.63 -16.61
CA GLY A 579 16.06 3.21 -17.66
C GLY A 579 15.45 4.35 -18.48
N GLY A 580 14.35 4.96 -18.00
CA GLY A 580 14.00 6.33 -18.39
C GLY A 580 13.72 6.59 -19.87
N ALA A 581 13.64 7.88 -20.23
CA ALA A 581 13.48 8.35 -21.62
C ALA A 581 14.79 8.30 -22.42
N GLY A 582 15.93 8.34 -21.71
CA GLY A 582 17.28 8.18 -22.23
C GLY A 582 17.64 9.22 -23.29
N ASP A 583 18.75 8.98 -23.98
CA ASP A 583 19.29 9.98 -24.92
C ASP A 583 18.36 10.27 -26.11
N VAL A 584 18.20 11.57 -26.41
CA VAL A 584 17.34 12.05 -27.50
C VAL A 584 18.02 13.15 -28.30
N CYS A 585 17.90 13.06 -29.62
CA CYS A 585 18.16 14.20 -30.51
C CYS A 585 16.91 15.08 -30.63
N ALA A 586 16.85 16.17 -29.87
CA ALA A 586 15.73 17.11 -29.89
C ALA A 586 15.82 18.03 -31.12
N GLY A 587 14.77 18.04 -31.94
CA GLY A 587 14.68 18.93 -33.12
C GLY A 587 15.54 18.52 -34.32
N GLY A 588 16.16 17.34 -34.29
CA GLY A 588 16.93 16.77 -35.42
C GLY A 588 16.82 15.25 -35.48
N VAL A 589 17.68 14.62 -36.27
CA VAL A 589 17.84 13.16 -36.33
C VAL A 589 19.29 12.75 -36.05
N GLY A 590 19.48 11.66 -35.32
CA GLY A 590 20.80 11.14 -34.98
C GLY A 590 20.77 10.30 -33.71
N ASP A 591 21.68 9.34 -33.65
CA ASP A 591 21.96 8.41 -32.54
C ASP A 591 23.24 8.78 -31.77
N SER A 592 23.87 9.91 -32.12
CA SER A 592 25.04 10.45 -31.44
C SER A 592 24.94 11.96 -31.35
N PRO A 593 25.68 12.61 -30.42
CA PRO A 593 25.74 14.06 -30.35
C PRO A 593 26.15 14.70 -31.68
N SER A 594 27.10 14.08 -32.39
CA SER A 594 27.59 14.57 -33.69
C SER A 594 26.56 14.46 -34.80
N SER A 595 25.85 13.33 -34.92
CA SER A 595 24.83 13.15 -35.95
C SER A 595 23.63 14.06 -35.69
N CYS A 596 23.24 14.20 -34.42
CA CYS A 596 22.18 15.11 -34.01
C CYS A 596 22.47 16.58 -34.37
N ALA A 597 23.66 17.07 -34.00
CA ALA A 597 24.09 18.43 -34.31
C ALA A 597 24.17 18.68 -35.82
N SER A 598 24.64 17.69 -36.59
CA SER A 598 24.71 17.78 -38.06
C SER A 598 23.33 17.88 -38.72
N SER A 599 22.29 17.34 -38.07
CA SER A 599 20.90 17.46 -38.50
C SER A 599 20.21 18.74 -38.01
N GLY A 600 20.92 19.62 -37.29
CA GLY A 600 20.35 20.82 -36.69
C GLY A 600 19.58 20.57 -35.39
N GLY A 601 19.71 19.37 -34.80
CA GLY A 601 19.15 19.03 -33.50
C GLY A 601 20.11 19.32 -32.33
N VAL A 602 19.59 19.21 -31.11
CA VAL A 602 20.33 19.30 -29.85
C VAL A 602 20.32 17.93 -29.18
N TRP A 603 21.49 17.45 -28.77
CA TRP A 603 21.59 16.22 -28.01
C TRP A 603 21.23 16.46 -26.55
N GLU A 604 20.30 15.66 -26.03
CA GLU A 604 19.92 15.64 -24.62
C GLU A 604 20.32 14.30 -24.03
N ALA A 605 21.28 14.32 -23.12
CA ALA A 605 21.76 13.13 -22.41
C ALA A 605 21.01 13.02 -21.09
N ARG A 606 19.91 12.26 -21.08
CA ARG A 606 18.91 12.33 -20.01
C ARG A 606 19.17 11.42 -18.82
N GLY A 607 20.28 10.67 -18.84
CA GLY A 607 20.71 9.82 -17.74
C GLY A 607 20.41 8.34 -17.97
N GLU A 608 20.72 7.52 -16.94
CA GLU A 608 20.55 6.05 -16.97
C GLU A 608 19.42 5.57 -16.05
N GLU A 609 18.95 6.41 -15.12
CA GLU A 609 17.81 6.13 -14.25
C GLU A 609 16.48 6.50 -14.94
N GLY A 610 15.41 6.65 -14.17
CA GLY A 610 14.09 6.98 -14.69
C GLY A 610 13.20 5.77 -14.99
N LEU A 611 11.98 6.07 -15.40
CA LEU A 611 10.88 5.10 -15.49
C LEU A 611 10.42 4.90 -16.94
N THR A 612 10.34 3.64 -17.39
CA THR A 612 9.62 3.28 -18.61
C THR A 612 8.43 2.38 -18.30
N VAL A 613 7.24 2.80 -18.72
CA VAL A 613 6.00 2.03 -18.65
C VAL A 613 5.63 1.58 -20.06
N ARG A 614 5.59 0.27 -20.26
CA ARG A 614 5.12 -0.34 -21.53
C ARG A 614 3.71 -0.85 -21.35
N LEU A 615 2.78 -0.26 -22.08
CA LEU A 615 1.37 -0.61 -22.06
C LEU A 615 1.03 -1.41 -23.31
N LYS A 616 0.30 -2.52 -23.15
CA LYS A 616 -0.36 -3.26 -24.20
C LYS A 616 -1.84 -3.33 -23.86
N GLN A 617 -2.67 -2.56 -24.56
CA GLN A 617 -4.10 -2.53 -24.38
C GLN A 617 -4.78 -3.27 -25.53
N VAL A 618 -5.45 -4.36 -25.21
CA VAL A 618 -6.18 -5.19 -26.17
C VAL A 618 -7.65 -4.91 -25.95
N PHE A 619 -8.23 -4.03 -26.78
CA PHE A 619 -9.66 -3.74 -26.74
C PHE A 619 -10.40 -4.86 -27.44
N ALA A 620 -11.15 -5.65 -26.67
CA ALA A 620 -11.89 -6.79 -27.18
C ALA A 620 -13.17 -6.35 -27.91
N LYS A 621 -13.60 -7.15 -28.90
CA LYS A 621 -14.92 -7.01 -29.50
C LYS A 621 -16.01 -7.19 -28.44
N ALA A 622 -17.11 -6.46 -28.59
CA ALA A 622 -18.22 -6.54 -27.66
C ALA A 622 -18.71 -7.98 -27.43
N ALA A 623 -18.83 -8.37 -26.15
CA ALA A 623 -19.42 -9.64 -25.72
C ALA A 623 -20.84 -9.45 -25.13
N GLY A 624 -21.31 -8.21 -25.04
CA GLY A 624 -22.62 -7.83 -24.52
C GLY A 624 -22.70 -6.32 -24.27
N GLU A 625 -23.82 -5.84 -23.74
CA GLU A 625 -24.01 -4.40 -23.43
C GLU A 625 -23.08 -3.91 -22.31
N ASP A 626 -22.78 -4.79 -21.35
CA ASP A 626 -21.91 -4.49 -20.19
C ASP A 626 -20.42 -4.76 -20.48
N ARG A 627 -20.14 -5.50 -21.56
CA ARG A 627 -18.79 -5.88 -21.99
C ARG A 627 -18.54 -5.39 -23.41
N LYS A 628 -18.33 -4.09 -23.54
CA LYS A 628 -17.99 -3.42 -24.79
C LYS A 628 -17.13 -2.20 -24.53
N ASN A 629 -16.48 -1.73 -25.59
CA ASN A 629 -15.77 -0.47 -25.58
C ASN A 629 -16.63 0.58 -26.28
N ALA A 630 -17.08 1.59 -25.56
CA ALA A 630 -17.95 2.61 -26.11
C ALA A 630 -17.72 3.98 -25.44
N LEU A 631 -17.94 5.04 -26.21
CA LEU A 631 -17.95 6.42 -25.72
C LEU A 631 -19.28 7.06 -26.08
N THR A 632 -20.02 7.51 -25.07
CA THR A 632 -21.26 8.28 -25.25
C THR A 632 -21.05 9.69 -24.72
N TRP A 633 -21.44 10.70 -25.49
CA TRP A 633 -21.57 12.08 -25.04
C TRP A 633 -23.02 12.53 -25.19
N GLU A 634 -23.62 13.01 -24.10
CA GLU A 634 -25.03 13.41 -24.04
C GLU A 634 -25.19 14.88 -23.65
N THR A 635 -25.97 15.62 -24.43
CA THR A 635 -26.27 17.04 -24.22
C THR A 635 -27.77 17.34 -24.36
N ASN A 636 -28.20 18.55 -23.99
CA ASN A 636 -29.61 18.99 -24.09
C ASN A 636 -30.59 18.07 -23.34
N ARG A 637 -30.19 17.63 -22.14
CA ARG A 637 -31.03 16.82 -21.25
C ARG A 637 -32.19 17.64 -20.69
N GLU A 638 -33.34 16.98 -20.50
CA GLU A 638 -34.44 17.54 -19.73
C GLU A 638 -34.03 17.70 -18.26
N THR A 639 -34.67 18.64 -17.56
CA THR A 639 -34.46 18.82 -16.12
C THR A 639 -35.65 18.30 -15.33
N ASN A 640 -35.41 17.67 -14.18
CA ASN A 640 -36.46 17.26 -13.25
C ASN A 640 -37.11 18.48 -12.57
N GLY A 641 -38.11 18.24 -11.71
CA GLY A 641 -38.83 19.29 -10.97
C GLY A 641 -37.98 20.10 -9.99
N VAL A 642 -36.72 19.71 -9.76
CA VAL A 642 -35.73 20.36 -8.88
C VAL A 642 -34.62 21.03 -9.70
N GLY A 643 -34.65 20.92 -11.04
CA GLY A 643 -33.69 21.56 -11.94
C GLY A 643 -32.46 20.73 -12.29
N GLU A 644 -32.41 19.46 -11.88
CA GLU A 644 -31.30 18.54 -12.18
C GLU A 644 -31.49 17.87 -13.53
N ALA A 645 -30.41 17.70 -14.29
CA ALA A 645 -30.46 17.08 -15.60
C ALA A 645 -30.78 15.58 -15.52
N VAL A 646 -31.69 15.09 -16.35
CA VAL A 646 -32.13 13.69 -16.37
C VAL A 646 -31.37 12.91 -17.43
N ASN A 647 -30.62 11.89 -17.03
CA ASN A 647 -29.84 11.03 -17.91
C ASN A 647 -30.71 10.29 -18.94
N GLY A 648 -30.23 10.18 -20.18
CA GLY A 648 -30.92 9.47 -21.27
C GLY A 648 -32.00 10.26 -22.01
N THR A 649 -32.31 11.50 -21.60
CA THR A 649 -33.33 12.35 -22.22
C THR A 649 -32.77 13.29 -23.30
N GLY A 650 -31.45 13.40 -23.39
CA GLY A 650 -30.76 14.31 -24.28
C GLY A 650 -30.43 13.74 -25.65
N THR A 651 -29.78 14.56 -26.47
CA THR A 651 -29.17 14.14 -27.74
C THR A 651 -27.82 13.49 -27.45
N ARG A 652 -27.55 12.33 -28.06
CA ARG A 652 -26.32 11.55 -27.82
C ARG A 652 -25.49 11.37 -29.08
N LEU A 653 -24.17 11.47 -28.93
CA LEU A 653 -23.18 10.94 -29.87
C LEU A 653 -22.60 9.67 -29.25
N VAL A 654 -22.70 8.54 -29.95
CA VAL A 654 -22.23 7.24 -29.46
C VAL A 654 -21.21 6.67 -30.44
N LEU A 655 -19.97 6.47 -29.99
CA LEU A 655 -18.96 5.67 -30.67
C LEU A 655 -19.02 4.29 -30.05
N ASN A 656 -19.42 3.29 -30.82
CA ASN A 656 -19.73 1.96 -30.29
C ASN A 656 -18.77 0.88 -30.81
N ASP A 657 -18.52 -0.12 -29.96
CA ASP A 657 -17.68 -1.29 -30.21
C ASP A 657 -16.29 -0.94 -30.77
N ILE A 658 -15.54 -0.15 -29.98
CA ILE A 658 -14.16 0.24 -30.27
C ILE A 658 -13.22 -0.93 -29.94
N HIS A 659 -12.61 -1.57 -30.93
CA HIS A 659 -11.76 -2.75 -30.69
C HIS A 659 -10.47 -2.74 -31.50
N THR A 660 -9.45 -3.43 -31.02
CA THR A 660 -8.19 -3.63 -31.76
C THR A 660 -8.23 -4.92 -32.56
N SER A 661 -7.43 -5.01 -33.62
CA SER A 661 -7.15 -6.26 -34.32
C SER A 661 -5.74 -6.22 -34.93
N ASP A 662 -5.24 -7.38 -35.34
CA ASP A 662 -4.00 -7.52 -36.08
C ASP A 662 -4.20 -7.36 -37.60
N GLY A 663 -5.44 -7.08 -38.05
CA GLY A 663 -5.80 -6.85 -39.45
C GLY A 663 -6.03 -8.11 -40.28
N GLY A 664 -6.07 -9.28 -39.66
CA GLY A 664 -6.32 -10.57 -40.32
C GLY A 664 -6.40 -11.74 -39.33
N ASP A 665 -6.89 -12.86 -39.84
CA ASP A 665 -6.82 -14.19 -39.22
C ASP A 665 -5.53 -14.87 -39.72
N PHE A 666 -4.47 -14.90 -38.90
CA PHE A 666 -3.17 -15.45 -39.30
C PHE A 666 -2.97 -16.89 -38.82
N ASP A 667 -3.79 -17.41 -37.91
CA ASP A 667 -3.73 -18.79 -37.43
C ASP A 667 -4.74 -19.73 -38.12
N GLY A 668 -5.71 -19.17 -38.84
CA GLY A 668 -6.69 -19.87 -39.67
C GLY A 668 -7.91 -20.38 -38.90
N ASP A 669 -8.18 -19.87 -37.70
CA ASP A 669 -9.30 -20.31 -36.85
C ASP A 669 -10.66 -19.66 -37.23
N GLY A 670 -10.66 -18.71 -38.16
CA GLY A 670 -11.82 -17.96 -38.62
C GLY A 670 -12.12 -16.68 -37.82
N VAL A 671 -11.24 -16.29 -36.89
CA VAL A 671 -11.33 -15.08 -36.07
C VAL A 671 -10.13 -14.18 -36.36
N GLU A 672 -10.35 -12.87 -36.46
CA GLU A 672 -9.22 -11.93 -36.59
C GLU A 672 -8.37 -11.98 -35.31
N ASP A 673 -7.07 -12.15 -35.49
CA ASP A 673 -6.10 -12.13 -34.39
C ASP A 673 -6.11 -10.76 -33.70
N ASN A 674 -5.84 -10.76 -32.38
CA ASN A 674 -5.71 -9.52 -31.60
C ASN A 674 -4.56 -9.62 -30.59
N SER A 675 -3.42 -10.13 -31.06
CA SER A 675 -2.23 -10.35 -30.22
C SER A 675 -1.42 -9.08 -29.99
N PHE A 676 -1.51 -8.08 -30.89
CA PHE A 676 -0.68 -6.88 -30.85
C PHE A 676 -1.26 -5.80 -29.93
N GLY A 677 -2.56 -5.51 -30.06
CA GLY A 677 -3.28 -4.45 -29.33
C GLY A 677 -2.79 -3.03 -29.67
N LEU A 678 -3.20 -2.05 -28.85
CA LEU A 678 -2.58 -0.73 -28.77
C LEU A 678 -1.37 -0.81 -27.84
N ARG A 679 -0.18 -0.60 -28.37
CA ARG A 679 1.07 -0.56 -27.60
C ARG A 679 1.49 0.87 -27.37
N THR A 680 1.80 1.23 -26.13
CA THR A 680 2.36 2.53 -25.79
C THR A 680 3.55 2.34 -24.87
N ASP A 681 4.73 2.70 -25.36
CA ASP A 681 5.92 2.85 -24.52
C ASP A 681 5.99 4.29 -24.05
N LEU A 682 5.90 4.52 -22.74
CA LEU A 682 5.99 5.82 -22.11
C LEU A 682 7.20 5.83 -21.19
N SER A 683 8.18 6.65 -21.52
CA SER A 683 9.40 6.83 -20.75
C SER A 683 9.47 8.24 -20.19
N VAL A 684 9.81 8.36 -18.91
CA VAL A 684 9.76 9.62 -18.15
C VAL A 684 11.05 9.79 -17.36
N ASP A 685 11.69 10.94 -17.56
CA ASP A 685 12.82 11.45 -16.77
C ASP A 685 12.49 12.85 -16.23
N VAL A 686 13.18 13.25 -15.17
CA VAL A 686 13.29 14.60 -14.65
C VAL A 686 14.60 15.20 -15.15
N TYR A 687 14.55 15.99 -16.21
CA TYR A 687 15.75 16.46 -16.90
C TYR A 687 15.82 17.99 -16.98
N GLN A 688 17.04 18.49 -17.18
CA GLN A 688 17.30 19.90 -17.41
C GLN A 688 16.85 20.34 -18.81
N THR A 689 15.76 21.08 -18.86
CA THR A 689 15.05 21.41 -20.10
C THR A 689 15.43 22.78 -20.65
N ARG A 690 15.59 22.86 -21.97
CA ARG A 690 15.88 24.12 -22.66
C ARG A 690 14.63 24.99 -22.74
N VAL A 691 14.62 26.11 -22.01
CA VAL A 691 13.54 27.11 -22.07
C VAL A 691 14.04 28.39 -22.72
N VAL A 692 13.39 28.83 -23.79
CA VAL A 692 13.75 30.07 -24.50
C VAL A 692 12.71 31.16 -24.28
N LYS A 693 13.18 32.41 -24.21
CA LYS A 693 12.32 33.58 -24.12
C LYS A 693 11.54 33.76 -25.42
N LYS A 694 10.22 33.98 -25.31
CA LYS A 694 9.32 34.10 -26.48
C LYS A 694 9.27 35.49 -27.10
N THR A 695 9.54 36.54 -26.32
CA THR A 695 9.47 37.94 -26.72
C THR A 695 10.58 38.75 -26.07
N ASP A 696 10.99 39.85 -26.70
CA ASP A 696 11.93 40.80 -26.09
C ASP A 696 11.29 41.53 -24.91
N GLY A 697 12.11 41.98 -23.95
CA GLY A 697 11.67 42.79 -22.80
C GLY A 697 11.53 42.02 -21.48
N PRO A 698 10.88 42.58 -20.45
CA PRO A 698 10.62 41.89 -19.19
C PRO A 698 9.57 40.78 -19.35
N ASP A 699 9.73 39.69 -18.60
CA ASP A 699 8.66 38.69 -18.43
C ASP A 699 7.70 39.08 -17.28
N ALA A 700 6.79 38.16 -16.90
CA ALA A 700 5.80 38.38 -15.85
C ALA A 700 6.43 38.64 -14.45
N LEU A 701 7.67 38.21 -14.24
CA LEU A 701 8.44 38.43 -13.01
C LEU A 701 9.44 39.59 -13.15
N GLY A 702 9.39 40.32 -14.27
CA GLY A 702 10.24 41.49 -14.52
C GLY A 702 11.65 41.17 -15.04
N VAL A 703 11.97 39.90 -15.33
CA VAL A 703 13.31 39.52 -15.81
C VAL A 703 13.46 39.83 -17.29
N VAL A 704 14.40 40.72 -17.63
CA VAL A 704 14.61 41.21 -18.99
C VAL A 704 15.48 40.23 -19.79
N GLY A 705 15.13 40.00 -21.06
CA GLY A 705 15.93 39.26 -22.03
C GLY A 705 15.43 39.50 -23.46
N ASN A 706 16.11 38.93 -24.45
CA ASN A 706 15.71 38.98 -25.85
C ASN A 706 15.04 37.67 -26.25
N ARG A 707 14.20 37.72 -27.28
CA ARG A 707 13.61 36.54 -27.89
C ARG A 707 14.70 35.57 -28.34
N GLY A 708 14.60 34.32 -27.90
CA GLY A 708 15.57 33.27 -28.19
C GLY A 708 16.62 33.07 -27.10
N ASP A 709 16.79 34.02 -26.17
CA ASP A 709 17.68 33.83 -25.02
C ASP A 709 17.16 32.68 -24.15
N GLU A 710 18.07 31.84 -23.67
CA GLU A 710 17.77 30.70 -22.80
C GLU A 710 17.64 31.15 -21.34
N LYS A 711 16.64 30.61 -20.65
CA LYS A 711 16.47 30.77 -19.19
C LYS A 711 17.49 29.86 -18.51
N ILE A 712 18.37 30.45 -17.70
CA ILE A 712 19.35 29.76 -16.87
C ILE A 712 19.07 30.10 -15.41
N MET A 713 18.94 29.07 -14.58
CA MET A 713 18.76 29.19 -13.14
C MET A 713 20.02 29.81 -12.51
N ASP A 714 19.82 30.78 -11.63
CA ASP A 714 20.89 31.58 -11.05
C ASP A 714 20.45 32.04 -9.66
N GLY A 715 20.94 31.37 -8.62
CA GLY A 715 20.62 31.69 -7.23
C GLY A 715 21.12 33.06 -6.77
N ALA A 716 22.04 33.70 -7.50
CA ALA A 716 22.46 35.08 -7.23
C ALA A 716 21.48 36.11 -7.82
N SER A 717 20.60 35.70 -8.74
CA SER A 717 19.52 36.55 -9.25
C SER A 717 18.38 36.63 -8.24
N ALA A 718 17.84 37.84 -8.03
CA ALA A 718 16.70 38.04 -7.12
C ALA A 718 15.45 37.22 -7.53
N SER A 719 15.29 36.95 -8.83
CA SER A 719 14.19 36.14 -9.37
C SER A 719 14.57 34.66 -9.53
N GLY A 720 15.79 34.26 -9.13
CA GLY A 720 16.30 32.89 -9.22
C GLY A 720 16.75 32.44 -10.62
N TYR A 721 16.71 33.32 -11.64
CA TYR A 721 17.19 33.03 -13.00
C TYR A 721 17.57 34.30 -13.77
N ARG A 722 18.22 34.09 -14.92
CA ARG A 722 18.51 35.11 -15.95
C ARG A 722 18.35 34.55 -17.36
N TYR A 723 18.25 35.43 -18.35
CA TYR A 723 18.23 35.08 -19.77
C TYR A 723 19.63 35.20 -20.39
N VAL A 724 20.02 34.23 -21.21
CA VAL A 724 21.36 34.11 -21.80
C VAL A 724 21.26 33.74 -23.28
N ALA A 725 21.80 34.59 -24.16
CA ALA A 725 21.69 34.41 -25.61
C ALA A 725 22.40 33.16 -26.15
N ASN A 726 23.57 32.82 -25.59
CA ASN A 726 24.35 31.64 -25.96
C ASN A 726 24.97 31.04 -24.70
N PRO A 727 24.24 30.16 -23.97
CA PRO A 727 24.76 29.56 -22.76
C PRO A 727 26.01 28.71 -23.05
N THR A 728 26.98 28.78 -22.14
CA THR A 728 28.08 27.82 -22.07
C THR A 728 27.56 26.44 -21.63
N LEU A 729 28.37 25.39 -21.78
CA LEU A 729 28.01 24.05 -21.29
C LEU A 729 27.72 24.04 -19.78
N GLN A 730 28.48 24.80 -18.99
CA GLN A 730 28.26 24.93 -17.55
C GLN A 730 26.99 25.72 -17.19
N GLU A 731 26.62 26.72 -18.00
CA GLU A 731 25.33 27.39 -17.82
C GLU A 731 24.18 26.47 -18.25
N ALA A 732 24.37 25.62 -19.25
CA ALA A 732 23.37 24.63 -19.67
C ALA A 732 23.07 23.58 -18.59
N GLU A 733 24.04 23.26 -17.73
CA GLU A 733 23.86 22.45 -16.50
C GLU A 733 22.98 23.13 -15.43
N ASN A 734 22.62 24.40 -15.63
CA ASN A 734 21.73 25.15 -14.75
C ASN A 734 20.43 25.51 -15.46
N ARG A 735 20.04 24.74 -16.48
CA ARG A 735 18.72 24.90 -17.11
C ARG A 735 17.60 24.51 -16.13
N PRO A 736 16.40 25.09 -16.29
CA PRO A 736 15.24 24.70 -15.51
C PRO A 736 14.97 23.19 -15.60
N LEU A 737 14.74 22.55 -14.46
CA LEU A 737 14.28 21.17 -14.41
C LEU A 737 12.83 21.06 -14.89
N GLY A 738 12.53 19.95 -15.56
CA GLY A 738 11.20 19.62 -16.02
C GLY A 738 11.08 18.13 -16.35
N PHE A 739 9.91 17.71 -16.80
CA PHE A 739 9.70 16.35 -17.26
C PHE A 739 10.15 16.19 -18.70
N ALA A 740 10.95 15.17 -18.96
CA ALA A 740 11.32 14.73 -20.28
C ALA A 740 10.60 13.41 -20.57
N VAL A 741 9.58 13.49 -21.42
CA VAL A 741 8.71 12.37 -21.75
C VAL A 741 8.98 11.93 -23.18
N LYS A 742 9.20 10.64 -23.38
CA LYS A 742 9.30 10.00 -24.67
C LYS A 742 8.20 8.96 -24.77
N ALA A 743 7.34 9.13 -25.76
CA ALA A 743 6.21 8.24 -25.99
C ALA A 743 6.28 7.66 -27.40
N ARG A 744 5.97 6.37 -27.53
CA ARG A 744 5.70 5.72 -28.81
C ARG A 744 4.43 4.90 -28.72
N SER A 745 3.42 5.27 -29.49
CA SER A 745 2.14 4.54 -29.55
C SER A 745 1.95 3.89 -30.92
N GLN A 746 1.62 2.60 -30.92
CA GLN A 746 1.49 1.78 -32.12
C GLN A 746 0.27 0.87 -32.06
N PHE A 747 -0.41 0.70 -33.19
CA PHE A 747 -1.41 -0.35 -33.37
C PHE A 747 -1.47 -0.79 -34.84
N LYS A 748 -1.80 -2.07 -35.06
CA LYS A 748 -2.00 -2.62 -36.40
C LYS A 748 -3.33 -2.17 -36.98
N GLU A 749 -4.42 -2.37 -36.23
CA GLU A 749 -5.75 -1.90 -36.57
C GLU A 749 -6.53 -1.48 -35.30
N LEU A 750 -7.23 -0.35 -35.38
CA LEU A 750 -8.23 0.11 -34.42
C LEU A 750 -9.54 0.35 -35.17
N SER A 751 -10.58 -0.34 -34.75
CA SER A 751 -11.88 -0.38 -35.39
C SER A 751 -12.94 0.29 -34.52
N ILE A 752 -13.86 1.02 -35.14
CA ILE A 752 -15.11 1.51 -34.52
C ILE A 752 -16.25 0.98 -35.38
N ASN A 753 -17.11 0.15 -34.81
CA ASN A 753 -18.19 -0.48 -35.57
C ASN A 753 -19.17 0.55 -36.13
N ASN A 754 -19.63 1.48 -35.28
CA ASN A 754 -20.56 2.51 -35.69
C ASN A 754 -20.46 3.76 -34.82
N ILE A 755 -20.76 4.90 -35.46
CA ILE A 755 -20.91 6.21 -34.81
C ILE A 755 -22.36 6.64 -35.00
N ASP A 756 -23.13 6.65 -33.91
CA ASP A 756 -24.55 6.98 -33.93
C ASP A 756 -24.82 8.37 -33.37
N LEU A 757 -25.77 9.06 -34.00
CA LEU A 757 -26.45 10.22 -33.46
C LEU A 757 -27.82 9.78 -32.99
N VAL A 758 -28.09 9.92 -31.69
CA VAL A 758 -29.36 9.52 -31.08
C VAL A 758 -30.13 10.76 -30.68
N HIS A 759 -31.31 10.95 -31.27
CA HIS A 759 -32.23 12.01 -30.90
C HIS A 759 -33.33 11.45 -29.98
N PRO A 760 -33.68 12.13 -28.87
CA PRO A 760 -34.61 11.59 -27.87
C PRO A 760 -35.99 11.23 -28.45
N VAL A 761 -36.47 11.98 -29.42
CA VAL A 761 -37.75 11.70 -30.12
C VAL A 761 -37.56 10.92 -31.42
N GLY A 762 -36.37 11.00 -32.03
CA GLY A 762 -36.11 10.51 -33.39
C GLY A 762 -35.49 9.12 -33.45
N GLY A 763 -35.03 8.57 -32.32
CA GLY A 763 -34.28 7.32 -32.26
C GLY A 763 -32.82 7.49 -32.67
N ALA A 764 -32.13 6.35 -32.83
CA ALA A 764 -30.74 6.29 -33.26
C ALA A 764 -30.61 6.32 -34.79
N GLN A 765 -29.66 7.09 -35.31
CA GLN A 765 -29.23 7.03 -36.70
C GLN A 765 -27.71 6.90 -36.78
N THR A 766 -27.22 5.92 -37.52
CA THR A 766 -25.79 5.73 -37.77
C THR A 766 -25.28 6.76 -38.76
N ALA A 767 -24.38 7.63 -38.31
CA ALA A 767 -23.71 8.63 -39.13
C ALA A 767 -22.52 8.04 -39.90
N VAL A 768 -21.76 7.15 -39.26
CA VAL A 768 -20.59 6.46 -39.85
C VAL A 768 -20.61 4.99 -39.44
N TYR A 769 -20.33 4.10 -40.38
CA TYR A 769 -20.25 2.65 -40.15
C TYR A 769 -18.88 2.11 -40.55
N GLY A 770 -18.29 1.25 -39.72
CA GLY A 770 -17.07 0.49 -40.01
C GLY A 770 -15.81 1.33 -40.19
N VAL A 771 -15.50 2.21 -39.23
CA VAL A 771 -14.24 2.96 -39.26
C VAL A 771 -13.10 2.00 -38.92
N LYS A 772 -12.12 1.88 -39.80
CA LYS A 772 -10.87 1.15 -39.55
C LYS A 772 -9.68 2.09 -39.72
N MET A 773 -8.87 2.22 -38.68
CA MET A 773 -7.59 2.92 -38.71
C MET A 773 -6.48 1.88 -38.66
N GLN A 774 -5.49 1.96 -39.55
CA GLN A 774 -4.46 0.94 -39.68
C GLN A 774 -3.04 1.51 -39.72
N ASN A 775 -2.06 0.70 -39.31
CA ASN A 775 -0.62 0.99 -39.39
C ASN A 775 -0.22 2.31 -38.73
N PHE A 776 -0.70 2.51 -37.50
CA PHE A 776 -0.41 3.71 -36.74
C PHE A 776 0.90 3.52 -35.96
N ASP A 777 1.82 4.49 -36.10
CA ASP A 777 3.04 4.61 -35.30
C ASP A 777 3.31 6.10 -35.09
N ILE A 778 3.05 6.58 -33.87
CA ILE A 778 3.36 7.95 -33.49
C ILE A 778 4.46 7.91 -32.44
N LYS A 779 5.46 8.77 -32.66
CA LYS A 779 6.53 9.06 -31.71
C LYS A 779 6.39 10.51 -31.26
N ALA A 780 6.43 10.72 -29.95
CA ALA A 780 6.43 12.04 -29.35
C ALA A 780 7.61 12.16 -28.38
N ASN A 781 8.31 13.28 -28.46
CA ASN A 781 9.29 13.70 -27.46
C ASN A 781 8.78 15.02 -26.91
N LEU A 782 8.38 15.02 -25.64
CA LEU A 782 7.84 16.18 -24.95
C LEU A 782 8.81 16.56 -23.82
N THR A 783 9.16 17.84 -23.74
CA THR A 783 9.80 18.41 -22.57
C THR A 783 8.82 19.40 -21.94
N ALA A 784 8.37 19.11 -20.73
CA ALA A 784 7.47 19.96 -19.97
C ALA A 784 8.24 20.59 -18.82
N THR A 785 8.66 21.84 -19.01
CA THR A 785 9.17 22.67 -17.92
C THR A 785 7.99 23.39 -17.30
N PRO A 786 7.78 23.26 -15.99
CA PRO A 786 6.75 24.05 -15.37
C PRO A 786 7.24 25.50 -15.25
N ILE A 787 6.40 26.46 -15.65
CA ILE A 787 6.73 27.87 -15.72
C ILE A 787 5.92 28.61 -14.64
N PRO A 788 6.53 29.52 -13.85
CA PRO A 788 5.81 30.37 -12.90
C PRO A 788 4.73 31.25 -13.51
#